data_AF-A0A818CQ40-F1
#
_entry.id   AF-A0A818CQ40-F1
#
_cell.length_a   1.000
_cell.length_b   1.000
_cell.length_c   1.000
_cell.angle_alpha   90.00
_cell.angle_beta   90.00
_cell.angle_gamma   90.00
#
_symmetry.space_group_name_H-M   'P 1'
#
loop_
_entity.id
_entity.type
_entity.pdbx_description
1 polymer ?
#
loop_
_entity_poly.entity_id
_entity_poly.type
_entity_poly.pdbx_seq_one_letter_code
_entity_poly.pdbx_strand_id
1 'polypeptide(L)'
;MDDLRFRWLKDSIYTILNIDEVDPAFDDFLEGDDGANELLIAKFLNEADTNVDDENALLFYKEVFEELREEQIEITEEEWIEEQLAINPDFDPNEEGTVANSGTDEQQQPAVNDSSANQTARSGVQNGMSDNVEQTGEGINGDGENQTPESRPKQKRYRNELIKYLRTILYLCRDIYPSNLSKKNCVYFLRTTSGTIPSPLSIEDADKTMVKYLDYGLLNGHTLHLLANTLNKVYNPLLTYQSEHEDAKVIDGRRSASSKKSQKDMAPPESPTEETEEEQKDEKRRQHELELRAMLRDEFLIQLQKFLNQIGLTLRQLEGEVRLELPPQFDISKIVKTNKDAIEQAESLVYKWNGEIREALERELKKTPQTSGPLGEIDWWRERNISLSSLFEQTKQEHVEQVLEKLELAENAAPSSFRDTRTDLSKYYLEAKDNVKFLSTLERHFKNVTHGATFRVVTETIPKMMSALRMVWIISRHYNRDERMVPLMERIANQLCERVARSINVRTLFSHQPSEIIEKCTEAKDMLERWKQSYYDVRAEIEQSGRDSRWEFDNKRLFRLTDHMAIICNDFIAIAKELEQFYNIFTPELKSVTGKPHKINEILERVHKVLELIEHAPCDPFRLDDLDKWKMVSANYAQQIEDIDEQTKSFISESFKSLRSAESAFDMLLKFEKNNTRMTIQDEMHKRFNDILRQYDNEEHCKVA
;
A
#
# COMPACT_ATOMS: atom_id res chain seq x y z
N MET A 1 36.88 -28.39 11.02
CA MET A 1 35.98 -27.78 10.02
C MET A 1 36.80 -27.32 8.82
N ASP A 2 36.79 -28.08 7.71
CA ASP A 2 37.45 -27.68 6.46
C ASP A 2 36.48 -27.04 5.43
N ASP A 3 35.20 -26.87 5.80
CA ASP A 3 34.19 -26.25 4.94
C ASP A 3 34.21 -24.72 5.07
N LEU A 4 34.63 -24.04 4.01
CA LEU A 4 34.69 -22.58 3.91
C LEU A 4 33.31 -21.91 4.06
N ARG A 5 32.20 -22.64 3.85
CA ARG A 5 30.83 -22.12 4.05
C ARG A 5 30.51 -21.86 5.52
N PHE A 6 30.98 -22.72 6.43
CA PHE A 6 30.80 -22.53 7.88
C PHE A 6 31.63 -21.35 8.39
N ARG A 7 32.86 -21.20 7.88
CA ARG A 7 33.72 -20.06 8.19
C ARG A 7 33.08 -18.74 7.75
N TRP A 8 32.53 -18.69 6.53
CA TRP A 8 31.81 -17.53 6.02
C TRP A 8 30.58 -17.15 6.88
N LEU A 9 29.82 -18.15 7.37
CA LEU A 9 28.71 -17.92 8.30
C LEU A 9 29.21 -17.35 9.64
N LYS A 10 30.29 -17.89 10.22
CA LYS A 10 30.92 -17.38 11.45
C LYS A 10 31.30 -15.90 11.31
N ASP A 11 32.09 -15.59 10.27
CA ASP A 11 32.61 -14.25 10.01
C ASP A 11 31.44 -13.24 9.80
N SER A 12 30.39 -13.66 9.09
CA SER A 12 29.15 -12.87 8.89
C SER A 12 28.39 -12.61 10.20
N ILE A 13 28.19 -13.65 11.03
CA ILE A 13 27.48 -13.54 12.31
C ILE A 13 28.25 -12.65 13.30
N TYR A 14 29.57 -12.82 13.37
CA TYR A 14 30.43 -12.03 14.28
C TYR A 14 30.43 -10.56 13.89
N THR A 15 30.54 -10.26 12.60
CA THR A 15 30.46 -8.89 12.07
C THR A 15 29.12 -8.23 12.37
N ILE A 16 27.98 -8.92 12.16
CA ILE A 16 26.65 -8.31 12.31
C ILE A 16 26.22 -8.22 13.78
N LEU A 17 26.54 -9.21 14.62
CA LEU A 17 26.24 -9.18 16.06
C LEU A 17 27.31 -8.46 16.89
N ASN A 18 28.39 -7.97 16.27
CA ASN A 18 29.53 -7.34 16.92
C ASN A 18 30.06 -8.21 18.08
N ILE A 19 30.58 -9.40 17.71
CA ILE A 19 31.25 -10.36 18.60
C ILE A 19 32.75 -10.31 18.26
N ASP A 20 33.62 -10.30 19.26
CA ASP A 20 35.06 -10.26 19.05
C ASP A 20 35.57 -11.57 18.42
N GLU A 21 36.48 -11.49 17.45
CA GLU A 21 37.02 -12.66 16.71
C GLU A 21 37.72 -13.70 17.62
N VAL A 22 38.10 -13.31 18.83
CA VAL A 22 38.77 -14.14 19.85
C VAL A 22 37.75 -14.93 20.69
N ASP A 23 36.47 -14.54 20.69
CA ASP A 23 35.41 -15.21 21.43
C ASP A 23 35.09 -16.59 20.78
N PRO A 24 35.16 -17.71 21.50
CA PRO A 24 34.85 -19.04 20.97
C PRO A 24 33.36 -19.29 20.73
N ALA A 25 32.46 -18.33 21.00
CA ALA A 25 30.99 -18.49 20.97
C ALA A 25 30.39 -19.26 19.77
N PHE A 26 30.97 -19.20 18.56
CA PHE A 26 30.51 -19.99 17.41
C PHE A 26 30.96 -21.45 17.47
N ASP A 27 32.18 -21.69 17.94
CA ASP A 27 32.75 -23.04 18.03
C ASP A 27 32.09 -23.78 19.22
N ASP A 28 31.94 -23.09 20.38
CA ASP A 28 31.10 -23.51 21.51
C ASP A 28 29.65 -23.84 21.08
N PHE A 29 29.08 -23.04 20.16
CA PHE A 29 27.72 -23.25 19.65
C PHE A 29 27.60 -24.47 18.72
N LEU A 30 28.63 -24.77 17.92
CA LEU A 30 28.66 -25.94 17.05
C LEU A 30 28.90 -27.24 17.84
N GLU A 31 29.77 -27.21 18.86
CA GLU A 31 30.04 -28.35 19.75
C GLU A 31 28.89 -28.59 20.74
N GLY A 32 28.07 -27.57 21.03
CA GLY A 32 26.88 -27.68 21.86
C GLY A 32 25.81 -28.64 21.31
N ASP A 33 25.10 -29.30 22.23
CA ASP A 33 23.98 -30.22 21.93
C ASP A 33 24.39 -31.41 21.03
N ASP A 34 25.52 -32.06 21.37
CA ASP A 34 26.11 -33.22 20.68
C ASP A 34 26.32 -33.02 19.16
N GLY A 35 26.64 -31.79 18.73
CA GLY A 35 26.86 -31.46 17.32
C GLY A 35 25.59 -31.28 16.49
N ALA A 36 24.41 -31.25 17.12
CA ALA A 36 23.13 -31.05 16.43
C ALA A 36 23.09 -29.74 15.63
N ASN A 37 23.72 -28.68 16.14
CA ASN A 37 23.80 -27.38 15.47
C ASN A 37 24.66 -27.42 14.19
N GLU A 38 25.77 -28.17 14.19
CA GLU A 38 26.59 -28.38 12.98
C GLU A 38 25.80 -29.15 11.92
N LEU A 39 25.10 -30.21 12.32
CA LEU A 39 24.20 -30.99 11.46
C LEU A 39 23.07 -30.15 10.85
N LEU A 40 22.46 -29.23 11.63
CA LEU A 40 21.39 -28.34 11.15
C LEU A 40 21.90 -27.36 10.08
N ILE A 41 23.06 -26.74 10.29
CA ILE A 41 23.67 -25.84 9.29
C ILE A 41 24.11 -26.63 8.05
N ALA A 42 24.69 -27.82 8.24
CA ALA A 42 25.05 -28.70 7.13
C ALA A 42 23.81 -29.11 6.31
N LYS A 43 22.68 -29.39 6.95
CA LYS A 43 21.43 -29.70 6.26
C LYS A 43 20.93 -28.50 5.44
N PHE A 44 20.84 -27.32 6.05
CA PHE A 44 20.44 -26.07 5.38
C PHE A 44 21.30 -25.74 4.14
N LEU A 45 22.62 -25.97 4.19
CA LEU A 45 23.52 -25.71 3.07
C LEU A 45 23.41 -26.76 1.94
N ASN A 46 23.13 -28.02 2.27
CA ASN A 46 23.27 -29.13 1.33
C ASN A 46 21.95 -29.68 0.79
N GLU A 47 20.93 -29.82 1.63
CA GLU A 47 19.63 -30.40 1.29
C GLU A 47 18.62 -29.28 1.00
N ALA A 48 17.99 -29.30 -0.17
CA ALA A 48 16.84 -28.43 -0.48
C ALA A 48 15.63 -29.33 -0.69
N ASP A 49 14.71 -29.34 0.27
CA ASP A 49 13.47 -30.08 0.09
C ASP A 49 12.56 -29.34 -0.90
N THR A 50 11.84 -30.07 -1.75
CA THR A 50 11.02 -29.47 -2.82
C THR A 50 9.65 -29.00 -2.32
N ASN A 51 9.34 -29.18 -1.04
CA ASN A 51 8.14 -28.68 -0.39
C ASN A 51 8.38 -27.28 0.17
N VAL A 52 7.37 -26.41 0.06
CA VAL A 52 7.49 -24.97 0.32
C VAL A 52 7.61 -24.61 1.82
N ASP A 53 7.29 -25.55 2.72
CA ASP A 53 6.95 -25.25 4.12
C ASP A 53 8.00 -25.63 5.20
N ASP A 54 9.18 -26.18 4.86
CA ASP A 54 10.19 -26.55 5.86
C ASP A 54 11.64 -26.09 5.50
N GLU A 55 12.34 -25.48 6.47
CA GLU A 55 13.81 -25.28 6.54
C GLU A 55 14.48 -24.28 5.56
N ASN A 56 13.81 -23.16 5.24
CA ASN A 56 14.40 -22.10 4.39
C ASN A 56 15.00 -20.89 5.14
N ALA A 57 14.98 -20.88 6.48
CA ALA A 57 15.47 -19.77 7.30
C ALA A 57 16.29 -20.21 8.54
N LEU A 58 17.48 -19.63 8.72
CA LEU A 58 18.25 -19.70 9.97
C LEU A 58 18.25 -18.33 10.66
N LEU A 59 17.97 -18.27 11.96
CA LEU A 59 17.97 -17.04 12.76
C LEU A 59 18.92 -17.17 13.96
N PHE A 60 19.95 -16.32 14.03
CA PHE A 60 20.96 -16.30 15.08
C PHE A 60 20.82 -15.06 15.97
N TYR A 61 20.87 -15.24 17.28
CA TYR A 61 20.97 -14.13 18.24
C TYR A 61 22.00 -14.43 19.32
N LYS A 62 22.53 -13.38 19.95
CA LYS A 62 23.45 -13.50 21.09
C LYS A 62 22.82 -13.08 22.41
N GLU A 63 23.24 -13.74 23.48
CA GLU A 63 23.09 -13.28 24.86
C GLU A 63 24.47 -13.18 25.50
N VAL A 64 24.65 -12.26 26.44
CA VAL A 64 25.91 -12.07 27.17
C VAL A 64 25.63 -12.25 28.65
N PHE A 65 26.38 -13.12 29.30
CA PHE A 65 26.25 -13.45 30.72
C PHE A 65 27.53 -13.10 31.48
N GLU A 66 27.39 -12.73 32.75
CA GLU A 66 28.52 -12.63 33.68
C GLU A 66 28.80 -14.02 34.26
N GLU A 67 29.91 -14.64 33.84
CA GLU A 67 30.45 -15.89 34.42
C GLU A 67 31.55 -15.52 35.43
N LEU A 68 31.48 -16.07 36.65
CA LEU A 68 32.54 -15.92 37.65
C LEU A 68 33.44 -17.15 37.61
N ARG A 69 34.75 -16.97 37.42
CA ARG A 69 35.75 -18.05 37.53
C ARG A 69 36.74 -17.75 38.64
N GLU A 70 37.08 -18.78 39.40
CA GLU A 70 38.24 -18.76 40.30
C GLU A 70 39.49 -19.06 39.47
N GLU A 71 40.40 -18.09 39.36
CA GLU A 71 41.69 -18.27 38.70
C GLU A 71 42.85 -18.04 39.67
N GLN A 72 43.95 -18.77 39.45
CA GLN A 72 45.18 -18.63 40.21
C GLN A 72 46.10 -17.60 39.58
N ILE A 73 46.04 -16.37 40.09
CA ILE A 73 46.92 -15.28 39.69
C ILE A 73 48.26 -15.45 40.42
N GLU A 74 49.37 -15.39 39.69
CA GLU A 74 50.71 -15.35 40.28
C GLU A 74 50.93 -13.97 40.93
N ILE A 75 50.94 -13.93 42.26
CA ILE A 75 51.10 -12.70 43.05
C ILE A 75 52.57 -12.45 43.39
N THR A 76 52.93 -11.18 43.54
CA THR A 76 54.31 -10.82 43.92
C THR A 76 54.60 -11.18 45.37
N GLU A 77 55.89 -11.28 45.69
CA GLU A 77 56.36 -11.61 47.04
C GLU A 77 55.95 -10.54 48.07
N GLU A 78 55.79 -9.28 47.64
CA GLU A 78 55.33 -8.16 48.46
C GLU A 78 53.82 -8.26 48.76
N GLU A 79 52.99 -8.49 47.74
CA GLU A 79 51.52 -8.64 47.89
C GLU A 79 51.14 -9.84 48.75
N TRP A 80 51.92 -10.92 48.71
CA TRP A 80 51.71 -12.08 49.60
C TRP A 80 52.04 -11.75 51.06
N ILE A 81 53.10 -10.98 51.31
CA ILE A 81 53.47 -10.56 52.67
C ILE A 81 52.39 -9.64 53.25
N GLU A 82 51.86 -8.69 52.46
CA GLU A 82 50.74 -7.84 52.89
C GLU A 82 49.49 -8.67 53.24
N GLU A 83 49.18 -9.72 52.49
CA GLU A 83 48.07 -10.63 52.81
C GLU A 83 48.30 -11.44 54.09
N GLN A 84 49.50 -11.99 54.30
CA GLN A 84 49.80 -12.72 55.52
C GLN A 84 49.79 -11.80 56.75
N LEU A 85 50.23 -10.54 56.62
CA LEU A 85 50.13 -9.51 57.66
C LEU A 85 48.67 -9.07 57.92
N ALA A 86 47.82 -9.05 56.90
CA ALA A 86 46.39 -8.75 57.06
C ALA A 86 45.63 -9.85 57.79
N ILE A 87 46.06 -11.11 57.64
CA ILE A 87 45.50 -12.28 58.34
C ILE A 87 46.12 -12.44 59.75
N ASN A 88 47.41 -12.19 59.89
CA ASN A 88 48.17 -12.25 61.14
C ASN A 88 49.18 -11.09 61.22
N PRO A 89 48.87 -10.01 61.99
CA PRO A 89 49.72 -8.82 62.07
C PRO A 89 51.15 -9.04 62.58
N ASP A 90 51.42 -10.15 63.27
CA ASP A 90 52.73 -10.52 63.82
C ASP A 90 53.55 -11.43 62.86
N PHE A 91 53.19 -11.51 61.58
CA PHE A 91 53.88 -12.34 60.59
C PHE A 91 55.26 -11.78 60.17
N ASP A 92 56.35 -12.44 60.55
CA ASP A 92 57.71 -12.14 60.04
C ASP A 92 58.06 -13.04 58.83
N PRO A 93 58.26 -12.49 57.62
CA PRO A 93 58.61 -13.26 56.43
C PRO A 93 60.01 -13.90 56.44
N ASN A 94 60.84 -13.67 57.46
CA ASN A 94 62.20 -14.25 57.55
C ASN A 94 62.35 -15.41 58.55
N GLU A 95 61.34 -15.74 59.36
CA GLU A 95 61.39 -16.87 60.31
C GLU A 95 60.88 -18.21 59.72
N GLU A 96 61.53 -18.73 58.67
CA GLU A 96 61.36 -20.15 58.29
C GLU A 96 62.42 -21.03 58.97
N GLY A 97 62.09 -21.58 60.14
CA GLY A 97 62.99 -22.49 60.86
C GLY A 97 62.44 -23.22 62.09
N THR A 98 62.12 -24.50 61.91
CA THR A 98 62.08 -25.60 62.92
C THR A 98 60.92 -25.73 63.94
N VAL A 99 60.27 -26.92 63.88
CA VAL A 99 59.68 -27.74 64.98
C VAL A 99 58.29 -27.35 65.53
N ALA A 100 57.34 -28.27 65.82
CA ALA A 100 57.02 -29.63 65.33
C ALA A 100 55.64 -30.09 65.86
N ASN A 101 55.05 -31.07 65.16
CA ASN A 101 54.03 -32.06 65.58
C ASN A 101 53.48 -32.08 67.04
N SER A 102 52.15 -32.00 67.14
CA SER A 102 51.27 -32.83 68.00
C SER A 102 49.91 -32.91 67.29
N GLY A 103 49.33 -34.07 66.96
CA GLY A 103 48.73 -35.03 67.92
C GLY A 103 47.36 -34.49 68.38
N THR A 104 46.22 -35.19 68.31
CA THR A 104 45.97 -36.64 68.23
C THR A 104 44.48 -36.92 67.88
N ASP A 105 44.23 -38.11 67.31
CA ASP A 105 43.13 -39.03 67.63
C ASP A 105 41.63 -38.81 67.28
N GLU A 106 41.06 -39.98 66.94
CA GLU A 106 39.74 -40.52 67.28
C GLU A 106 38.41 -40.16 66.55
N GLN A 107 37.91 -41.22 65.87
CA GLN A 107 36.59 -41.85 66.06
C GLN A 107 35.32 -41.38 65.32
N GLN A 108 34.72 -42.39 64.65
CA GLN A 108 33.29 -42.75 64.64
C GLN A 108 32.27 -41.98 63.76
N GLN A 109 31.99 -42.60 62.61
CA GLN A 109 30.62 -42.88 62.12
C GLN A 109 29.69 -43.39 63.25
N PRO A 110 28.36 -43.12 63.23
CA PRO A 110 27.39 -43.79 62.31
C PRO A 110 26.32 -42.80 61.78
N ALA A 111 25.21 -43.10 61.07
CA ALA A 111 24.43 -44.29 60.70
C ALA A 111 23.46 -43.88 59.52
N VAL A 112 22.66 -44.70 58.79
CA VAL A 112 22.49 -46.16 58.61
C VAL A 112 21.58 -46.41 57.37
N ASN A 113 21.91 -47.39 56.50
CA ASN A 113 21.01 -48.14 55.55
C ASN A 113 20.22 -47.35 54.46
N ASP A 114 19.65 -47.92 53.38
CA ASP A 114 19.66 -49.23 52.67
C ASP A 114 19.12 -48.92 51.23
N SER A 115 19.21 -49.71 50.17
CA SER A 115 19.57 -51.13 50.01
C SER A 115 20.03 -51.46 48.58
N SER A 116 20.78 -52.57 48.51
CA SER A 116 20.74 -53.62 47.47
C SER A 116 21.21 -53.32 46.04
N ALA A 117 22.44 -53.76 45.76
CA ALA A 117 22.84 -54.18 44.43
C ALA A 117 22.06 -55.43 43.97
N ASN A 118 22.06 -55.69 42.66
CA ASN A 118 22.18 -57.08 42.20
C ASN A 118 23.13 -57.16 41.00
N GLN A 119 24.22 -57.90 41.18
CA GLN A 119 25.17 -58.23 40.10
C GLN A 119 24.67 -59.44 39.32
N THR A 120 24.92 -59.49 38.01
CA THR A 120 25.34 -60.70 37.28
C THR A 120 25.75 -60.25 35.87
N ALA A 121 27.03 -60.12 35.50
CA ALA A 121 28.08 -61.14 35.33
C ALA A 121 27.88 -62.05 34.10
N ARG A 122 28.70 -61.88 33.04
CA ARG A 122 29.64 -62.89 32.48
C ARG A 122 30.19 -62.57 31.07
N SER A 123 31.50 -62.30 31.03
CA SER A 123 32.54 -62.96 30.21
C SER A 123 32.28 -63.44 28.75
N GLY A 124 33.16 -62.99 27.84
CA GLY A 124 33.51 -63.64 26.55
C GLY A 124 34.51 -62.76 25.78
N VAL A 125 35.83 -62.96 25.83
CA VAL A 125 36.65 -63.94 25.06
C VAL A 125 36.59 -63.63 23.56
N GLN A 126 37.63 -63.37 22.77
CA GLN A 126 39.11 -63.27 22.83
C GLN A 126 39.59 -63.06 21.37
N ASN A 127 40.88 -62.73 21.21
CA ASN A 127 41.72 -62.72 19.98
C ASN A 127 41.76 -61.37 19.23
N GLY A 128 42.91 -60.71 19.01
CA GLY A 128 44.29 -61.01 19.41
C GLY A 128 45.18 -61.40 18.23
N MET A 129 46.23 -60.61 17.98
CA MET A 129 47.57 -61.05 17.55
C MET A 129 48.55 -59.87 17.65
N SER A 130 49.80 -60.14 18.02
CA SER A 130 50.90 -59.18 18.15
C SER A 130 52.04 -59.57 17.20
N ASP A 131 52.95 -58.63 16.90
CA ASP A 131 54.42 -58.80 16.72
C ASP A 131 54.97 -57.60 15.89
N ASN A 132 55.86 -56.74 16.41
CA ASN A 132 57.33 -56.91 16.58
C ASN A 132 58.11 -56.62 15.26
N VAL A 133 59.32 -56.02 15.19
CA VAL A 133 60.24 -55.39 16.18
C VAL A 133 61.29 -54.52 15.43
N GLU A 134 62.33 -54.00 16.12
CA GLU A 134 63.63 -53.43 15.64
C GLU A 134 63.76 -51.89 15.59
N GLN A 135 64.94 -51.24 15.60
CA GLN A 135 66.32 -51.39 16.18
C GLN A 135 67.02 -50.03 15.88
N THR A 136 68.01 -49.43 16.58
CA THR A 136 68.74 -49.62 17.86
C THR A 136 69.39 -48.25 18.25
N GLY A 137 70.03 -48.11 19.42
CA GLY A 137 70.77 -46.89 19.80
C GLY A 137 72.30 -47.00 19.68
N GLU A 138 73.01 -45.86 19.67
CA GLU A 138 74.39 -45.68 20.18
C GLU A 138 74.87 -44.21 20.01
N GLY A 139 75.82 -43.74 20.84
CA GLY A 139 76.55 -42.47 20.61
C GLY A 139 76.94 -41.69 21.89
N ILE A 140 78.22 -41.75 22.30
CA ILE A 140 78.81 -41.07 23.47
C ILE A 140 79.84 -40.01 23.02
N ASN A 141 79.99 -38.90 23.79
CA ASN A 141 81.15 -38.01 24.02
C ASN A 141 80.64 -36.57 24.29
N GLY A 142 81.23 -35.69 25.12
CA GLY A 142 82.38 -35.77 26.03
C GLY A 142 82.90 -34.36 26.38
N ASP A 143 83.26 -34.12 27.65
CA ASP A 143 84.07 -33.01 28.23
C ASP A 143 83.59 -31.54 28.22
N GLY A 144 83.89 -30.82 29.33
CA GLY A 144 83.99 -29.34 29.36
C GLY A 144 83.42 -28.62 30.59
N GLU A 145 84.23 -28.38 31.63
CA GLU A 145 83.85 -27.57 32.81
C GLU A 145 83.85 -26.05 32.55
N ASN A 146 82.84 -25.32 33.05
CA ASN A 146 83.06 -24.27 34.06
C ASN A 146 81.76 -23.74 34.69
N GLN A 147 81.82 -23.42 35.98
CA GLN A 147 80.70 -22.87 36.75
C GLN A 147 80.75 -21.35 36.85
N THR A 148 79.60 -20.70 36.74
CA THR A 148 79.32 -19.40 37.37
C THR A 148 78.01 -19.52 38.16
N PRO A 149 77.85 -18.82 39.31
CA PRO A 149 76.81 -19.15 40.28
C PRO A 149 75.44 -18.62 39.86
N GLU A 150 74.57 -19.50 39.37
CA GLU A 150 73.15 -19.18 39.22
C GLU A 150 72.43 -19.14 40.57
N SER A 151 71.68 -18.07 40.78
CA SER A 151 70.82 -17.86 41.95
C SER A 151 69.74 -18.94 42.07
N ARG A 152 69.43 -19.36 43.30
CA ARG A 152 68.25 -20.21 43.57
C ARG A 152 66.98 -19.59 42.94
N PRO A 153 66.11 -20.38 42.30
CA PRO A 153 64.85 -19.87 41.79
C PRO A 153 63.95 -19.43 42.95
N LYS A 154 63.34 -18.24 42.83
CA LYS A 154 62.28 -17.81 43.74
C LYS A 154 61.05 -18.71 43.56
N GLN A 155 60.40 -19.08 44.67
CA GLN A 155 59.21 -19.92 44.65
C GLN A 155 57.98 -19.07 44.27
N LYS A 156 57.34 -19.39 43.14
CA LYS A 156 56.13 -18.70 42.67
C LYS A 156 54.97 -18.91 43.66
N ARG A 157 54.22 -17.84 43.97
CA ARG A 157 53.08 -17.85 44.88
C ARG A 157 51.83 -17.40 44.13
N TYR A 158 50.68 -17.98 44.48
CA TYR A 158 49.42 -17.78 43.75
C TYR A 158 48.27 -17.43 44.70
N ARG A 159 47.35 -16.58 44.24
CA ARG A 159 46.07 -16.27 44.90
C ARG A 159 44.93 -16.75 44.04
N ASN A 160 43.93 -17.41 44.63
CA ASN A 160 42.65 -17.67 43.96
C ASN A 160 41.82 -16.37 43.99
N GLU A 161 41.46 -15.82 42.84
CA GLU A 161 40.58 -14.64 42.75
C GLU A 161 39.36 -14.94 41.85
N LEU A 162 38.19 -14.41 42.24
CA LEU A 162 36.93 -14.55 41.51
C LEU A 162 36.83 -13.46 40.44
N ILE A 163 37.31 -13.78 39.23
CA ILE A 163 37.31 -12.86 38.10
C ILE A 163 35.96 -12.93 37.37
N LYS A 164 35.42 -11.76 37.04
CA LYS A 164 34.21 -11.61 36.21
C LYS A 164 34.57 -11.66 34.73
N TYR A 165 34.10 -12.70 34.05
CA TYR A 165 34.19 -12.84 32.60
C TYR A 165 32.82 -12.57 31.96
N LEU A 166 32.81 -11.81 30.86
CA LEU A 166 31.63 -11.67 30.01
C LEU A 166 31.69 -12.78 28.96
N ARG A 167 30.73 -13.72 28.99
CA ARG A 167 30.64 -14.81 28.03
C ARG A 167 29.49 -14.57 27.07
N THR A 168 29.79 -14.60 25.77
CA THR A 168 28.77 -14.59 24.71
C THR A 168 28.27 -16.00 24.48
N ILE A 169 26.95 -16.18 24.39
CA ILE A 169 26.33 -17.43 23.93
C ILE A 169 25.49 -17.12 22.68
N LEU A 170 25.72 -17.90 21.62
CA LEU A 170 24.92 -17.87 20.40
C LEU A 170 23.79 -18.89 20.48
N TYR A 171 22.64 -18.52 19.92
CA TYR A 171 21.45 -19.36 19.84
C TYR A 171 20.89 -19.33 18.42
N LEU A 172 20.40 -20.48 17.96
CA LEU A 172 19.75 -20.67 16.67
C LEU A 172 18.24 -20.86 16.86
N CYS A 173 17.45 -20.23 16.00
CA CYS A 173 16.02 -20.46 15.84
C CYS A 173 15.71 -20.82 14.38
N ARG A 174 14.78 -21.77 14.22
CA ARG A 174 14.28 -22.24 12.93
C ARG A 174 12.92 -21.64 12.62
N ASP A 175 12.74 -21.19 11.38
CA ASP A 175 11.48 -20.94 10.66
C ASP A 175 10.45 -19.94 11.27
N ILE A 176 10.37 -19.80 12.61
CA ILE A 176 9.44 -18.95 13.35
C ILE A 176 10.23 -18.02 14.27
N TYR A 177 9.98 -16.72 14.19
CA TYR A 177 10.58 -15.72 15.08
C TYR A 177 9.94 -15.79 16.49
N PRO A 178 10.68 -16.15 17.56
CA PRO A 178 10.14 -16.26 18.90
C PRO A 178 9.74 -14.90 19.49
N SER A 179 8.60 -14.83 20.18
CA SER A 179 8.05 -13.56 20.73
C SER A 179 8.95 -12.89 21.77
N ASN A 180 9.77 -13.67 22.49
CA ASN A 180 10.79 -13.21 23.43
C ASN A 180 12.01 -12.54 22.77
N LEU A 181 12.22 -12.70 21.45
CA LEU A 181 13.31 -12.02 20.74
C LEU A 181 12.96 -10.60 20.25
N SER A 182 11.70 -10.18 20.37
CA SER A 182 11.16 -8.91 19.84
C SER A 182 11.90 -7.61 20.23
N LYS A 183 12.84 -7.65 21.19
CA LYS A 183 13.70 -6.53 21.60
C LYS A 183 15.20 -6.73 21.34
N LYS A 184 15.60 -7.88 20.79
CA LYS A 184 17.01 -8.27 20.56
C LYS A 184 17.39 -8.10 19.09
N ASN A 185 18.68 -7.91 18.85
CA ASN A 185 19.28 -7.95 17.52
C ASN A 185 19.45 -9.41 17.09
N CYS A 186 18.98 -9.74 15.89
CA CYS A 186 18.97 -11.10 15.35
C CYS A 186 19.42 -11.09 13.88
N VAL A 187 20.33 -11.98 13.51
CA VAL A 187 20.79 -12.17 12.13
C VAL A 187 19.97 -13.26 11.48
N TYR A 188 19.43 -13.02 10.30
CA TYR A 188 18.78 -14.06 9.50
C TYR A 188 19.61 -14.41 8.27
N PHE A 189 19.51 -15.67 7.86
CA PHE A 189 19.92 -16.18 6.56
C PHE A 189 18.71 -16.87 5.93
N LEU A 190 18.31 -16.40 4.75
CA LEU A 190 17.21 -16.92 3.93
C LEU A 190 17.79 -17.55 2.67
N ARG A 191 17.24 -18.69 2.26
CA ARG A 191 17.66 -19.38 1.04
C ARG A 191 16.82 -18.94 -0.16
N THR A 192 17.50 -18.51 -1.23
CA THR A 192 16.85 -17.92 -2.41
C THR A 192 16.78 -18.91 -3.60
N THR A 193 17.40 -20.08 -3.46
CA THR A 193 17.55 -21.08 -4.54
C THR A 193 17.34 -22.52 -4.04
N SER A 194 16.67 -23.34 -4.84
CA SER A 194 16.64 -24.79 -4.63
C SER A 194 17.92 -25.47 -5.12
N GLY A 195 18.33 -26.53 -4.42
CA GLY A 195 19.57 -27.29 -4.66
C GLY A 195 20.72 -26.93 -3.69
N THR A 196 21.72 -27.80 -3.66
CA THR A 196 22.93 -27.70 -2.82
C THR A 196 23.72 -26.43 -3.13
N ILE A 197 24.13 -25.68 -2.10
CA ILE A 197 24.99 -24.50 -2.25
C ILE A 197 26.43 -24.97 -2.52
N PRO A 198 27.06 -24.60 -3.66
CA PRO A 198 28.39 -25.07 -4.02
C PRO A 198 29.44 -24.57 -3.03
N SER A 199 30.38 -25.45 -2.65
CA SER A 199 31.52 -25.08 -1.80
C SER A 199 32.45 -24.11 -2.55
N PRO A 200 32.76 -22.94 -1.99
CA PRO A 200 33.65 -21.96 -2.61
C PRO A 200 35.12 -22.42 -2.56
N LEU A 201 35.96 -21.87 -3.44
CA LEU A 201 37.37 -22.25 -3.55
C LEU A 201 38.30 -21.46 -2.61
N SER A 202 37.84 -20.33 -2.09
CA SER A 202 38.55 -19.49 -1.11
C SER A 202 37.54 -18.63 -0.33
N ILE A 203 37.99 -17.93 0.72
CA ILE A 203 37.09 -17.04 1.50
C ILE A 203 36.61 -15.84 0.67
N GLU A 204 37.47 -15.24 -0.17
CA GLU A 204 37.09 -14.15 -1.11
C GLU A 204 36.17 -14.62 -2.25
N ASP A 205 36.11 -15.92 -2.49
CA ASP A 205 35.17 -16.57 -3.41
C ASP A 205 33.87 -16.97 -2.69
N ALA A 206 33.92 -17.23 -1.39
CA ALA A 206 32.75 -17.44 -0.53
C ALA A 206 31.84 -16.21 -0.53
N ASP A 207 32.39 -15.00 -0.32
CA ASP A 207 31.63 -13.75 -0.40
C ASP A 207 30.90 -13.55 -1.74
N LYS A 208 31.50 -14.02 -2.84
CA LYS A 208 30.92 -13.89 -4.20
C LYS A 208 29.98 -15.03 -4.55
N THR A 209 30.04 -16.13 -3.83
CA THR A 209 29.28 -17.35 -4.12
C THR A 209 28.08 -17.46 -3.19
N MET A 210 28.28 -17.39 -1.87
CA MET A 210 27.23 -17.50 -0.85
C MET A 210 26.10 -16.48 -1.07
N VAL A 211 26.46 -15.22 -1.36
CA VAL A 211 25.50 -14.10 -1.59
C VAL A 211 24.64 -14.28 -2.86
N LYS A 212 24.92 -15.27 -3.72
CA LYS A 212 24.04 -15.62 -4.85
C LYS A 212 22.96 -16.63 -4.50
N TYR A 213 23.12 -17.36 -3.38
CA TYR A 213 22.24 -18.44 -2.94
C TYR A 213 21.53 -18.12 -1.62
N LEU A 214 22.09 -17.19 -0.82
CA LEU A 214 21.59 -16.75 0.47
C LEU A 214 21.42 -15.22 0.53
N ASP A 215 20.23 -14.78 0.92
CA ASP A 215 19.96 -13.41 1.37
C ASP A 215 20.09 -13.36 2.90
N TYR A 216 20.81 -12.36 3.44
CA TYR A 216 21.05 -12.27 4.88
C TYR A 216 20.99 -10.82 5.38
N GLY A 217 20.71 -10.65 6.67
CA GLY A 217 20.62 -9.31 7.25
C GLY A 217 20.29 -9.27 8.74
N LEU A 218 20.16 -8.05 9.26
CA LEU A 218 19.85 -7.78 10.66
C LEU A 218 18.36 -7.45 10.85
N LEU A 219 17.70 -8.20 11.72
CA LEU A 219 16.44 -7.82 12.36
C LEU A 219 16.75 -7.10 13.67
N ASN A 220 16.25 -5.87 13.81
CA ASN A 220 16.28 -5.11 15.05
C ASN A 220 14.91 -5.20 15.76
N GLY A 221 14.85 -4.77 17.03
CA GLY A 221 13.62 -4.78 17.84
C GLY A 221 12.49 -3.84 17.37
N HIS A 222 12.58 -3.29 16.15
CA HIS A 222 11.58 -2.42 15.53
C HIS A 222 11.15 -2.99 14.17
N THR A 223 10.83 -4.29 14.13
CA THR A 223 10.52 -5.08 12.91
C THR A 223 9.52 -4.42 11.98
N LEU A 224 8.50 -3.73 12.51
CA LEU A 224 7.49 -3.03 11.68
C LEU A 224 8.05 -1.80 10.95
N HIS A 225 8.94 -1.02 11.59
CA HIS A 225 9.66 0.08 10.93
C HIS A 225 10.62 -0.48 9.89
N LEU A 226 11.32 -1.56 10.19
CA LEU A 226 12.24 -2.20 9.26
C LEU A 226 11.51 -2.70 8.02
N LEU A 227 10.39 -3.42 8.18
CA LEU A 227 9.53 -3.85 7.07
C LEU A 227 9.04 -2.67 6.22
N ALA A 228 8.52 -1.61 6.85
CA ALA A 228 8.06 -0.41 6.16
C ALA A 228 9.18 0.26 5.35
N ASN A 229 10.38 0.36 5.94
CA ASN A 229 11.54 0.96 5.30
C ASN A 229 12.07 0.09 4.15
N THR A 230 12.20 -1.22 4.33
CA THR A 230 12.68 -2.13 3.27
C THR A 230 11.72 -2.15 2.09
N LEU A 231 10.40 -2.26 2.33
CA LEU A 231 9.40 -2.20 1.26
C LEU A 231 9.41 -0.85 0.53
N ASN A 232 9.51 0.27 1.24
CA ASN A 232 9.40 1.62 0.65
C ASN A 232 10.72 2.14 0.04
N LYS A 233 11.88 1.78 0.60
CA LYS A 233 13.20 2.31 0.20
C LYS A 233 14.02 1.36 -0.66
N VAL A 234 13.76 0.04 -0.58
CA VAL A 234 14.49 -0.97 -1.37
C VAL A 234 13.58 -1.52 -2.47
N TYR A 235 12.47 -2.18 -2.11
CA TYR A 235 11.65 -2.88 -3.10
C TYR A 235 10.85 -1.96 -4.02
N ASN A 236 10.22 -0.91 -3.48
CA ASN A 236 9.41 0.01 -4.30
C ASN A 236 10.25 0.70 -5.42
N PRO A 237 11.46 1.27 -5.16
CA PRO A 237 12.31 1.78 -6.24
C PRO A 237 12.78 0.70 -7.24
N LEU A 238 13.11 -0.52 -6.77
CA LEU A 238 13.56 -1.60 -7.65
C LEU A 238 12.44 -2.05 -8.62
N LEU A 239 11.21 -2.19 -8.13
CA LEU A 239 10.05 -2.56 -8.94
C LEU A 239 9.66 -1.44 -9.93
N THR A 240 9.74 -0.17 -9.52
CA THR A 240 9.50 0.97 -10.41
C THR A 240 10.57 1.07 -11.50
N TYR A 241 11.85 0.92 -11.16
CA TYR A 241 12.95 0.93 -12.13
C TYR A 241 12.85 -0.24 -13.13
N GLN A 242 12.42 -1.42 -12.67
CA GLN A 242 12.12 -2.55 -13.56
C GLN A 242 10.95 -2.22 -14.51
N SER A 243 9.90 -1.53 -14.04
CA SER A 243 8.82 -1.04 -14.92
C SER A 243 9.37 -0.11 -15.99
N GLU A 244 10.07 0.97 -15.62
CA GLU A 244 10.60 1.97 -16.56
C GLU A 244 11.49 1.33 -17.64
N HIS A 245 12.33 0.35 -17.27
CA HIS A 245 13.19 -0.36 -18.21
C HIS A 245 12.47 -1.38 -19.11
N GLU A 246 11.41 -2.03 -18.66
CA GLU A 246 10.60 -2.90 -19.51
C GLU A 246 9.67 -2.10 -20.43
N ASP A 247 9.05 -1.04 -19.91
CA ASP A 247 8.18 -0.15 -20.68
C ASP A 247 8.97 0.56 -21.78
N ALA A 248 10.23 0.94 -21.52
CA ALA A 248 11.16 1.43 -22.54
C ALA A 248 11.44 0.39 -23.64
N LYS A 249 11.64 -0.89 -23.30
CA LYS A 249 11.82 -1.98 -24.30
C LYS A 249 10.55 -2.21 -25.12
N VAL A 250 9.37 -2.12 -24.53
CA VAL A 250 8.08 -2.22 -25.24
C VAL A 250 7.89 -1.04 -26.21
N ILE A 251 8.27 0.17 -25.81
CA ILE A 251 8.23 1.36 -26.67
C ILE A 251 9.22 1.25 -27.84
N ASP A 252 10.43 0.76 -27.60
CA ASP A 252 11.46 0.60 -28.63
C ASP A 252 11.14 -0.54 -29.61
N GLY A 253 10.50 -1.62 -29.11
CA GLY A 253 9.88 -2.65 -29.94
C GLY A 253 8.78 -2.09 -30.85
N ARG A 254 7.89 -1.24 -30.32
CA ARG A 254 6.85 -0.55 -31.12
C ARG A 254 7.44 0.39 -32.18
N ARG A 255 8.55 1.09 -31.90
CA ARG A 255 9.28 1.91 -32.89
C ARG A 255 9.96 1.06 -33.97
N SER A 256 10.56 -0.05 -33.58
CA SER A 256 11.17 -1.01 -34.50
C SER A 256 10.14 -1.65 -35.44
N ALA A 257 8.94 -1.95 -34.94
CA ALA A 257 7.82 -2.47 -35.72
C ALA A 257 7.24 -1.44 -36.71
N SER A 258 7.14 -0.16 -36.34
CA SER A 258 6.66 0.87 -37.27
C SER A 258 7.68 1.15 -38.38
N SER A 259 8.98 1.16 -38.06
CA SER A 259 10.05 1.35 -39.04
C SER A 259 10.11 0.24 -40.09
N LYS A 260 9.88 -1.03 -39.69
CA LYS A 260 9.76 -2.17 -40.62
C LYS A 260 8.51 -2.08 -41.52
N LYS A 261 7.44 -1.41 -41.09
CA LYS A 261 6.24 -1.20 -41.91
C LYS A 261 6.52 -0.25 -43.07
N SER A 262 7.18 0.87 -42.81
CA SER A 262 7.50 1.91 -43.81
C SER A 262 8.46 1.48 -44.93
N GLN A 263 9.13 0.32 -44.82
CA GLN A 263 9.94 -0.25 -45.90
C GLN A 263 9.20 -1.31 -46.74
N LYS A 264 8.03 -1.78 -46.31
CA LYS A 264 7.29 -2.84 -47.02
C LYS A 264 6.29 -2.30 -48.06
N ASP A 265 5.98 -1.00 -48.02
CA ASP A 265 5.00 -0.34 -48.91
C ASP A 265 5.52 -0.05 -50.35
N MET A 266 6.64 -0.66 -50.77
CA MET A 266 7.29 -0.36 -52.06
C MET A 266 7.63 -1.61 -52.91
N ALA A 267 6.94 -2.73 -52.67
CA ALA A 267 6.99 -3.94 -53.48
C ALA A 267 5.56 -4.45 -53.84
N PRO A 268 5.37 -5.19 -54.95
CA PRO A 268 4.04 -5.66 -55.37
C PRO A 268 3.45 -6.71 -54.40
N PRO A 269 2.12 -6.88 -54.38
CA PRO A 269 1.47 -7.83 -53.48
C PRO A 269 1.59 -9.26 -54.00
N GLU A 270 2.46 -10.06 -53.38
CA GLU A 270 2.40 -11.52 -53.46
C GLU A 270 1.47 -12.09 -52.37
N SER A 271 0.87 -13.24 -52.66
CA SER A 271 -0.16 -13.89 -51.82
C SER A 271 0.38 -14.33 -50.45
N PRO A 272 -0.40 -14.23 -49.37
CA PRO A 272 0.05 -14.63 -48.03
C PRO A 272 0.24 -16.16 -47.94
N THR A 273 1.43 -16.59 -47.54
CA THR A 273 1.72 -17.98 -47.14
C THR A 273 1.34 -18.23 -45.68
N GLU A 274 0.94 -19.46 -45.36
CA GLU A 274 0.43 -19.85 -44.03
C GLU A 274 1.42 -19.57 -42.88
N GLU A 275 2.72 -19.71 -43.13
CA GLU A 275 3.81 -19.38 -42.18
C GLU A 275 3.71 -17.92 -41.70
N THR A 276 3.31 -16.99 -42.57
CA THR A 276 3.15 -15.56 -42.24
C THR A 276 1.96 -15.28 -41.31
N GLU A 277 0.98 -16.18 -41.20
CA GLU A 277 -0.15 -16.04 -40.28
C GLU A 277 0.14 -16.61 -38.90
N GLU A 278 0.96 -17.66 -38.81
CA GLU A 278 1.41 -18.22 -37.52
C GLU A 278 2.38 -17.27 -36.82
N GLU A 279 3.38 -16.71 -37.52
CA GLU A 279 4.26 -15.69 -36.95
C GLU A 279 3.48 -14.47 -36.42
N GLN A 280 2.43 -14.03 -37.14
CA GLN A 280 1.56 -12.94 -36.70
C GLN A 280 0.65 -13.29 -35.52
N LYS A 281 0.30 -14.57 -35.33
CA LYS A 281 -0.45 -15.03 -34.15
C LYS A 281 0.44 -15.14 -32.92
N ASP A 282 1.67 -15.64 -33.07
CA ASP A 282 2.62 -15.76 -31.98
C ASP A 282 3.15 -14.40 -31.51
N GLU A 283 3.40 -13.46 -32.42
CA GLU A 283 3.75 -12.09 -32.04
C GLU A 283 2.60 -11.40 -31.28
N LYS A 284 1.35 -11.58 -31.73
CA LYS A 284 0.16 -11.09 -30.99
C LYS A 284 0.00 -11.76 -29.62
N ARG A 285 0.33 -13.06 -29.49
CA ARG A 285 0.32 -13.76 -28.18
C ARG A 285 1.37 -13.20 -27.24
N ARG A 286 2.62 -13.02 -27.69
CA ARG A 286 3.69 -12.41 -26.89
C ARG A 286 3.32 -10.99 -26.47
N GLN A 287 2.77 -10.19 -27.39
CA GLN A 287 2.35 -8.83 -27.08
C GLN A 287 1.21 -8.79 -26.05
N HIS A 288 0.24 -9.70 -26.14
CA HIS A 288 -0.83 -9.83 -25.15
C HIS A 288 -0.31 -10.31 -23.78
N GLU A 289 0.66 -11.23 -23.75
CA GLU A 289 1.28 -11.69 -22.51
C GLU A 289 2.09 -10.58 -21.81
N LEU A 290 2.80 -9.74 -22.58
CA LEU A 290 3.49 -8.56 -22.08
C LEU A 290 2.51 -7.52 -21.51
N GLU A 291 1.39 -7.25 -22.20
CA GLU A 291 0.34 -6.34 -21.71
C GLU A 291 -0.34 -6.88 -20.44
N LEU A 292 -0.55 -8.20 -20.33
CA LEU A 292 -1.08 -8.83 -19.11
C LEU A 292 -0.09 -8.74 -17.94
N ARG A 293 1.21 -8.97 -18.17
CA ARG A 293 2.26 -8.83 -17.15
C ARG A 293 2.36 -7.38 -16.64
N ALA A 294 2.25 -6.39 -17.53
CA ALA A 294 2.21 -4.98 -17.13
C ALA A 294 0.99 -4.67 -16.24
N MET A 295 -0.22 -5.13 -16.63
CA MET A 295 -1.43 -4.94 -15.82
C MET A 295 -1.33 -5.57 -14.43
N LEU A 296 -0.79 -6.79 -14.33
CA LEU A 296 -0.59 -7.50 -13.05
C LEU A 296 0.47 -6.79 -12.16
N ARG A 297 1.53 -6.25 -12.78
CA ARG A 297 2.56 -5.46 -12.10
C ARG A 297 2.01 -4.15 -11.54
N ASP A 298 1.22 -3.42 -12.32
CA ASP A 298 0.58 -2.18 -11.91
C ASP A 298 -0.43 -2.42 -10.78
N GLU A 299 -1.24 -3.48 -10.87
CA GLU A 299 -2.12 -3.89 -9.77
C GLU A 299 -1.31 -4.23 -8.51
N PHE A 300 -0.24 -5.00 -8.63
CA PHE A 300 0.62 -5.35 -7.50
C PHE A 300 1.25 -4.10 -6.84
N LEU A 301 1.77 -3.15 -7.62
CA LEU A 301 2.29 -1.88 -7.11
C LEU A 301 1.23 -1.08 -6.36
N ILE A 302 0.00 -1.02 -6.88
CA ILE A 302 -1.13 -0.37 -6.21
C ILE A 302 -1.49 -1.09 -4.89
N GLN A 303 -1.44 -2.44 -4.84
CA GLN A 303 -1.67 -3.18 -3.59
C GLN A 303 -0.51 -2.98 -2.59
N LEU A 304 0.75 -2.98 -3.05
CA LEU A 304 1.93 -2.69 -2.24
C LEU A 304 1.86 -1.29 -1.63
N GLN A 305 1.43 -0.29 -2.39
CA GLN A 305 1.27 1.08 -1.89
C GLN A 305 0.14 1.18 -0.85
N LYS A 306 -0.98 0.48 -1.03
CA LYS A 306 -2.02 0.36 0.01
C LYS A 306 -1.50 -0.33 1.26
N PHE A 307 -0.69 -1.39 1.12
CA PHE A 307 -0.11 -2.12 2.25
C PHE A 307 0.92 -1.26 3.00
N LEU A 308 1.77 -0.51 2.30
CA LEU A 308 2.66 0.49 2.89
C LEU A 308 1.89 1.58 3.65
N ASN A 309 0.78 2.07 3.08
CA ASN A 309 -0.10 3.01 3.78
C ASN A 309 -0.74 2.37 5.02
N GLN A 310 -1.16 1.10 4.95
CA GLN A 310 -1.72 0.37 6.08
C GLN A 310 -0.68 0.14 7.19
N ILE A 311 0.56 -0.24 6.85
CA ILE A 311 1.66 -0.33 7.81
C ILE A 311 1.93 1.05 8.42
N GLY A 312 2.01 2.11 7.63
CA GLY A 312 2.24 3.47 8.12
C GLY A 312 1.12 3.99 9.04
N LEU A 313 -0.13 3.58 8.79
CA LEU A 313 -1.25 3.84 9.70
C LEU A 313 -1.12 3.04 11.00
N THR A 314 -0.80 1.75 10.92
CA THR A 314 -0.59 0.90 12.12
C THR A 314 0.64 1.34 12.93
N LEU A 315 1.69 1.86 12.28
CA LEU A 315 2.85 2.47 12.91
C LEU A 315 2.42 3.69 13.73
N ARG A 316 1.73 4.64 13.11
CA ARG A 316 1.13 5.81 13.79
C ARG A 316 0.12 5.44 14.87
N GLN A 317 -0.52 4.27 14.75
CA GLN A 317 -1.46 3.73 15.74
C GLN A 317 -0.73 3.23 16.99
N LEU A 318 0.47 2.63 16.84
CA LEU A 318 1.37 2.20 17.91
C LEU A 318 2.19 3.37 18.50
N GLU A 319 2.53 4.36 17.67
CA GLU A 319 3.12 5.65 18.05
C GLU A 319 2.08 6.66 18.55
N GLY A 320 0.82 6.24 18.76
CA GLY A 320 -0.33 7.11 18.97
C GLY A 320 -0.12 8.23 19.99
N GLU A 321 -0.58 9.43 19.62
CA GLU A 321 -0.38 10.73 20.31
C GLU A 321 -0.88 10.77 21.78
N VAL A 322 -1.62 9.74 22.21
CA VAL A 322 -2.06 9.51 23.59
C VAL A 322 -1.74 8.07 23.95
N ARG A 323 -1.04 7.89 25.08
CA ARG A 323 -0.73 6.57 25.66
C ARG A 323 -1.05 6.54 27.14
N LEU A 324 -1.83 5.55 27.56
CA LEU A 324 -2.13 5.27 28.98
C LEU A 324 -0.94 4.55 29.67
N GLU A 325 0.24 5.17 29.66
CA GLU A 325 1.46 4.62 30.26
C GLU A 325 1.44 4.73 31.80
N LEU A 326 2.06 3.75 32.47
CA LEU A 326 2.44 3.85 33.87
C LEU A 326 3.72 4.70 34.00
N PRO A 327 3.82 5.61 34.99
CA PRO A 327 5.10 6.23 35.33
C PRO A 327 6.13 5.15 35.70
N PRO A 328 7.41 5.25 35.29
CA PRO A 328 8.39 4.17 35.49
C PRO A 328 8.70 3.85 36.96
N GLN A 329 8.41 4.76 37.88
CA GLN A 329 8.51 4.58 39.33
C GLN A 329 7.23 4.01 39.99
N PHE A 330 6.15 3.79 39.23
CA PHE A 330 4.85 3.37 39.75
C PHE A 330 4.75 1.85 39.85
N ASP A 331 4.59 1.35 41.08
CA ASP A 331 4.50 -0.09 41.36
C ASP A 331 3.07 -0.46 41.78
N ILE A 332 2.38 -1.15 40.86
CA ILE A 332 1.01 -1.65 41.02
C ILE A 332 0.89 -2.58 42.25
N SER A 333 1.99 -3.21 42.70
CA SER A 333 2.01 -4.09 43.87
C SER A 333 1.72 -3.35 45.18
N LYS A 334 2.01 -2.05 45.24
CA LYS A 334 1.86 -1.22 46.46
C LYS A 334 0.45 -0.69 46.69
N ILE A 335 -0.45 -0.85 45.72
CA ILE A 335 -1.87 -0.46 45.83
C ILE A 335 -2.58 -1.50 46.72
N VAL A 336 -2.64 -1.21 48.02
CA VAL A 336 -3.25 -2.05 49.06
C VAL A 336 -3.99 -1.14 50.04
N LYS A 337 -5.13 -1.58 50.60
CA LYS A 337 -5.95 -0.81 51.57
C LYS A 337 -5.18 -0.10 52.70
N THR A 338 -4.03 -0.63 53.10
CA THR A 338 -3.18 -0.08 54.17
C THR A 338 -2.27 1.07 53.72
N ASN A 339 -2.04 1.25 52.42
CA ASN A 339 -1.11 2.23 51.86
C ASN A 339 -1.86 3.36 51.13
N LYS A 340 -2.19 4.43 51.87
CA LYS A 340 -2.94 5.57 51.34
C LYS A 340 -2.21 6.34 50.23
N ASP A 341 -0.90 6.53 50.35
CA ASP A 341 -0.09 7.25 49.35
C ASP A 341 -0.13 6.57 47.98
N ALA A 342 0.00 5.24 47.93
CA ALA A 342 -0.15 4.50 46.68
C ALA A 342 -1.58 4.55 46.10
N ILE A 343 -2.61 4.63 46.95
CA ILE A 343 -4.01 4.80 46.50
C ILE A 343 -4.21 6.20 45.92
N GLU A 344 -3.72 7.26 46.57
CA GLU A 344 -3.82 8.64 46.09
C GLU A 344 -3.07 8.84 44.76
N GLN A 345 -1.88 8.24 44.60
CA GLN A 345 -1.14 8.25 43.34
C GLN A 345 -1.88 7.48 42.23
N ALA A 346 -2.45 6.32 42.53
CA ALA A 346 -3.22 5.51 41.58
C ALA A 346 -4.53 6.21 41.16
N GLU A 347 -5.23 6.86 42.09
CA GLU A 347 -6.41 7.68 41.82
C GLU A 347 -6.07 8.89 40.91
N SER A 348 -4.98 9.59 41.21
CA SER A 348 -4.48 10.69 40.36
C SER A 348 -4.17 10.24 38.94
N LEU A 349 -3.55 9.06 38.79
CA LEU A 349 -3.25 8.44 37.50
C LEU A 349 -4.53 8.10 36.71
N VAL A 350 -5.54 7.52 37.36
CA VAL A 350 -6.85 7.22 36.73
C VAL A 350 -7.57 8.50 36.31
N TYR A 351 -7.50 9.58 37.08
CA TYR A 351 -8.03 10.88 36.65
C TYR A 351 -7.28 11.49 35.47
N LYS A 352 -5.94 11.33 35.40
CA LYS A 352 -5.12 11.74 34.26
C LYS A 352 -5.52 10.99 32.99
N TRP A 353 -5.61 9.66 33.05
CA TRP A 353 -6.07 8.83 31.93
C TRP A 353 -7.49 9.22 31.47
N ASN A 354 -8.40 9.51 32.40
CA ASN A 354 -9.74 10.03 32.06
C ASN A 354 -9.70 11.37 31.31
N GLY A 355 -8.80 12.28 31.71
CA GLY A 355 -8.58 13.55 31.01
C GLY A 355 -8.07 13.33 29.58
N GLU A 356 -7.03 12.51 29.43
CA GLU A 356 -6.41 12.16 28.15
C GLU A 356 -7.40 11.51 27.17
N ILE A 357 -8.21 10.56 27.65
CA ILE A 357 -9.27 9.92 26.85
C ILE A 357 -10.31 10.93 26.38
N ARG A 358 -10.78 11.81 27.28
CA ARG A 358 -11.80 12.83 26.93
C ARG A 358 -11.27 13.85 25.94
N GLU A 359 -10.03 14.32 26.12
CA GLU A 359 -9.43 15.29 25.19
C GLU A 359 -9.23 14.68 23.79
N ALA A 360 -8.74 13.44 23.72
CA ALA A 360 -8.62 12.70 22.46
C ALA A 360 -9.99 12.51 21.77
N LEU A 361 -11.01 12.14 22.55
CA LEU A 361 -12.38 11.95 22.05
C LEU A 361 -12.99 13.26 21.54
N GLU A 362 -12.79 14.38 22.24
CA GLU A 362 -13.20 15.71 21.80
C GLU A 362 -12.48 16.15 20.52
N ARG A 363 -11.16 15.92 20.43
CA ARG A 363 -10.36 16.23 19.24
C ARG A 363 -10.87 15.46 18.04
N GLU A 364 -11.22 14.19 18.23
CA GLU A 364 -11.80 13.34 17.19
C GLU A 364 -13.23 13.78 16.81
N LEU A 365 -14.09 14.16 17.77
CA LEU A 365 -15.43 14.70 17.51
C LEU A 365 -15.43 16.03 16.73
N LYS A 366 -14.35 16.83 16.81
CA LYS A 366 -14.21 18.10 16.09
C LYS A 366 -13.66 17.95 14.65
N LYS A 367 -13.13 16.78 14.27
CA LYS A 367 -12.62 16.53 12.90
C LYS A 367 -13.76 16.44 11.88
N THR A 368 -13.57 17.06 10.72
CA THR A 368 -14.42 16.91 9.53
C THR A 368 -13.70 16.10 8.43
N PRO A 369 -14.44 15.52 7.47
CA PRO A 369 -13.82 14.83 6.33
C PRO A 369 -12.98 15.77 5.46
N GLN A 370 -11.73 15.39 5.16
CA GLN A 370 -10.77 16.22 4.42
C GLN A 370 -11.09 16.36 2.92
N THR A 371 -11.38 15.24 2.26
CA THR A 371 -11.64 15.19 0.80
C THR A 371 -13.10 15.46 0.51
N SER A 372 -13.42 16.37 -0.43
CA SER A 372 -14.79 16.83 -0.73
C SER A 372 -15.73 15.74 -1.27
N GLY A 373 -15.22 14.75 -2.00
CA GLY A 373 -16.00 13.69 -2.63
C GLY A 373 -16.47 12.58 -1.67
N PRO A 374 -17.35 11.67 -2.13
CA PRO A 374 -17.98 10.65 -1.30
C PRO A 374 -17.00 9.58 -0.76
N LEU A 375 -15.88 9.35 -1.43
CA LEU A 375 -14.79 8.50 -0.91
C LEU A 375 -14.19 9.08 0.39
N GLY A 376 -14.08 10.41 0.48
CA GLY A 376 -13.59 11.10 1.67
C GLY A 376 -14.46 10.89 2.90
N GLU A 377 -15.73 10.52 2.74
CA GLU A 377 -16.60 10.11 3.85
C GLU A 377 -16.15 8.75 4.41
N ILE A 378 -15.89 7.78 3.53
CA ILE A 378 -15.45 6.44 3.92
C ILE A 378 -14.10 6.52 4.63
N ASP A 379 -13.15 7.26 4.06
CA ASP A 379 -11.80 7.37 4.60
C ASP A 379 -11.80 8.13 5.95
N TRP A 380 -12.63 9.17 6.11
CA TRP A 380 -12.83 9.83 7.40
C TRP A 380 -13.38 8.87 8.47
N TRP A 381 -14.38 8.04 8.15
CA TRP A 381 -14.88 7.03 9.09
C TRP A 381 -13.84 5.95 9.41
N ARG A 382 -12.97 5.59 8.44
CA ARG A 382 -11.86 4.65 8.66
C ARG A 382 -10.82 5.24 9.62
N GLU A 383 -10.34 6.46 9.37
CA GLU A 383 -9.41 7.18 10.26
C GLU A 383 -9.97 7.34 11.67
N ARG A 384 -11.26 7.69 11.78
CA ARG A 384 -11.98 7.79 13.05
C ARG A 384 -12.04 6.46 13.79
N ASN A 385 -12.39 5.37 13.09
CA ASN A 385 -12.43 4.03 13.67
C ASN A 385 -11.02 3.56 14.11
N ILE A 386 -9.97 3.82 13.32
CA ILE A 386 -8.58 3.52 13.70
C ILE A 386 -8.19 4.28 14.98
N SER A 387 -8.46 5.59 15.04
CA SER A 387 -8.13 6.44 16.19
C SER A 387 -8.86 5.98 17.46
N LEU A 388 -10.18 5.79 17.38
CA LEU A 388 -11.00 5.37 18.52
C LEU A 388 -10.76 3.92 18.94
N SER A 389 -10.48 3.01 18.00
CA SER A 389 -10.13 1.62 18.35
C SER A 389 -8.78 1.53 19.05
N SER A 390 -7.77 2.31 18.64
CA SER A 390 -6.49 2.36 19.34
C SER A 390 -6.66 2.78 20.80
N LEU A 391 -7.36 3.90 21.02
CA LEU A 391 -7.65 4.42 22.36
C LEU A 391 -8.49 3.42 23.18
N PHE A 392 -9.44 2.72 22.56
CA PHE A 392 -10.27 1.72 23.23
C PHE A 392 -9.47 0.47 23.65
N GLU A 393 -8.57 -0.05 22.81
CA GLU A 393 -7.70 -1.17 23.19
C GLU A 393 -6.70 -0.77 24.29
N GLN A 394 -6.23 0.49 24.34
CA GLN A 394 -5.43 0.97 25.48
C GLN A 394 -6.19 0.87 26.81
N THR A 395 -7.50 1.16 26.85
CA THR A 395 -8.31 1.03 28.08
C THR A 395 -8.51 -0.41 28.57
N LYS A 396 -8.03 -1.41 27.83
CA LYS A 396 -8.05 -2.85 28.17
C LYS A 396 -6.66 -3.44 28.43
N GLN A 397 -5.61 -2.62 28.39
CA GLN A 397 -4.26 -3.11 28.66
C GLN A 397 -4.20 -3.67 30.08
N GLU A 398 -3.45 -4.78 30.25
CA GLU A 398 -3.43 -5.54 31.50
C GLU A 398 -3.10 -4.66 32.71
N HIS A 399 -2.13 -3.75 32.56
CA HIS A 399 -1.74 -2.83 33.62
C HIS A 399 -2.83 -1.81 34.00
N VAL A 400 -3.70 -1.42 33.06
CA VAL A 400 -4.85 -0.54 33.33
C VAL A 400 -5.88 -1.31 34.15
N GLU A 401 -6.25 -2.52 33.72
CA GLU A 401 -7.22 -3.35 34.44
C GLU A 401 -6.70 -3.73 35.85
N GLN A 402 -5.41 -4.06 36.01
CA GLN A 402 -4.80 -4.34 37.33
C GLN A 402 -4.84 -3.13 38.28
N VAL A 403 -4.64 -1.90 37.79
CA VAL A 403 -4.74 -0.69 38.62
C VAL A 403 -6.19 -0.44 39.04
N LEU A 404 -7.15 -0.64 38.13
CA LEU A 404 -8.57 -0.50 38.43
C LEU A 404 -9.04 -1.55 39.46
N GLU A 405 -8.71 -2.83 39.26
CA GLU A 405 -9.06 -3.92 40.19
C GLU A 405 -8.53 -3.64 41.60
N LYS A 406 -7.27 -3.21 41.75
CA LYS A 406 -6.70 -2.92 43.07
C LYS A 406 -7.29 -1.68 43.72
N LEU A 407 -7.72 -0.68 42.94
CA LEU A 407 -8.46 0.48 43.44
C LEU A 407 -9.89 0.10 43.87
N GLU A 408 -10.57 -0.80 43.14
CA GLU A 408 -11.87 -1.35 43.56
C GLU A 408 -11.73 -2.17 44.85
N LEU A 409 -10.72 -3.03 44.94
CA LEU A 409 -10.36 -3.74 46.17
C LEU A 409 -9.99 -2.78 47.31
N ALA A 410 -9.52 -1.57 47.02
CA ALA A 410 -9.24 -0.52 47.99
C ALA A 410 -10.48 0.33 48.38
N GLU A 411 -11.66 0.03 47.82
CA GLU A 411 -12.91 0.81 48.00
C GLU A 411 -12.80 2.28 47.51
N ASN A 412 -11.92 2.56 46.53
CA ASN A 412 -11.77 3.87 45.93
C ASN A 412 -12.83 4.12 44.82
N ALA A 413 -13.22 5.38 44.63
CA ALA A 413 -14.26 5.74 43.66
C ALA A 413 -13.76 5.92 42.20
N ALA A 414 -12.47 6.17 41.99
CA ALA A 414 -11.89 6.48 40.67
C ALA A 414 -12.19 5.45 39.56
N PRO A 415 -12.21 4.13 39.81
CA PRO A 415 -12.59 3.13 38.79
C PRO A 415 -13.98 3.35 38.20
N SER A 416 -14.95 3.86 38.99
CA SER A 416 -16.30 4.15 38.47
C SER A 416 -16.28 5.24 37.39
N SER A 417 -15.56 6.35 37.63
CA SER A 417 -15.43 7.44 36.64
C SER A 417 -14.66 7.02 35.39
N PHE A 418 -13.70 6.08 35.54
CA PHE A 418 -13.04 5.46 34.40
C PHE A 418 -13.98 4.58 33.57
N ARG A 419 -14.82 3.78 34.23
CA ARG A 419 -15.83 2.94 33.58
C ARG A 419 -16.86 3.74 32.80
N ASP A 420 -17.30 4.90 33.31
CA ASP A 420 -18.17 5.82 32.59
C ASP A 420 -17.48 6.35 31.31
N THR A 421 -16.26 6.86 31.44
CA THR A 421 -15.47 7.40 30.32
C THR A 421 -15.16 6.34 29.25
N ARG A 422 -14.86 5.09 29.68
CA ARG A 422 -14.70 3.92 28.81
C ARG A 422 -16.00 3.50 28.13
N THR A 423 -17.16 3.70 28.77
CA THR A 423 -18.47 3.42 28.18
C THR A 423 -18.80 4.43 27.07
N ASP A 424 -18.54 5.72 27.30
CA ASP A 424 -18.67 6.75 26.26
C ASP A 424 -17.72 6.51 25.08
N LEU A 425 -16.44 6.21 25.34
CA LEU A 425 -15.48 5.83 24.30
C LEU A 425 -15.97 4.61 23.49
N SER A 426 -16.43 3.56 24.17
CA SER A 426 -16.96 2.35 23.53
C SER A 426 -18.15 2.65 22.60
N LYS A 427 -19.06 3.54 23.02
CA LYS A 427 -20.20 3.98 22.21
C LYS A 427 -19.76 4.63 20.89
N TYR A 428 -18.80 5.56 20.93
CA TYR A 428 -18.29 6.22 19.72
C TYR A 428 -17.43 5.30 18.84
N TYR A 429 -16.66 4.38 19.45
CA TYR A 429 -15.93 3.35 18.72
C TYR A 429 -16.89 2.41 17.97
N LEU A 430 -17.94 1.93 18.63
CA LEU A 430 -18.94 1.06 18.00
C LEU A 430 -19.72 1.77 16.87
N GLU A 431 -20.09 3.05 17.05
CA GLU A 431 -20.66 3.88 15.97
C GLU A 431 -19.72 3.93 14.76
N ALA A 432 -18.44 4.25 14.98
CA ALA A 432 -17.46 4.36 13.89
C ALA A 432 -17.24 3.02 13.18
N LYS A 433 -17.15 1.91 13.94
CA LYS A 433 -16.96 0.56 13.42
C LYS A 433 -18.13 0.10 12.54
N ASP A 434 -19.36 0.30 13.01
CA ASP A 434 -20.56 -0.05 12.22
C ASP A 434 -20.68 0.85 10.98
N ASN A 435 -20.39 2.15 11.09
CA ASN A 435 -20.43 3.06 9.95
C ASN A 435 -19.39 2.69 8.88
N VAL A 436 -18.15 2.34 9.26
CA VAL A 436 -17.13 1.82 8.32
C VAL A 436 -17.63 0.56 7.61
N LYS A 437 -18.27 -0.37 8.33
CA LYS A 437 -18.81 -1.61 7.77
C LYS A 437 -19.89 -1.33 6.72
N PHE A 438 -20.86 -0.45 7.01
CA PHE A 438 -21.92 -0.10 6.07
C PHE A 438 -21.39 0.70 4.88
N LEU A 439 -20.59 1.74 5.11
CA LEU A 439 -20.06 2.60 4.05
C LEU A 439 -19.08 1.87 3.12
N SER A 440 -18.31 0.89 3.62
CA SER A 440 -17.42 0.09 2.75
C SER A 440 -18.19 -0.72 1.70
N THR A 441 -19.48 -1.02 1.91
CA THR A 441 -20.32 -1.64 0.85
C THR A 441 -20.56 -0.71 -0.36
N LEU A 442 -20.47 0.61 -0.15
CA LEU A 442 -20.65 1.64 -1.18
C LEU A 442 -19.35 2.01 -1.90
N GLU A 443 -18.18 1.61 -1.38
CA GLU A 443 -16.86 2.05 -1.86
C GLU A 443 -16.65 1.78 -3.35
N ARG A 444 -17.09 0.62 -3.85
CA ARG A 444 -17.00 0.28 -5.29
C ARG A 444 -17.86 1.23 -6.15
N HIS A 445 -19.05 1.58 -5.68
CA HIS A 445 -19.92 2.51 -6.39
C HIS A 445 -19.33 3.92 -6.41
N PHE A 446 -18.77 4.39 -5.29
CA PHE A 446 -18.10 5.69 -5.24
C PHE A 446 -16.82 5.74 -6.09
N LYS A 447 -16.04 4.65 -6.15
CA LYS A 447 -14.91 4.53 -7.08
C LYS A 447 -15.35 4.63 -8.54
N ASN A 448 -16.46 3.99 -8.93
CA ASN A 448 -17.03 4.13 -10.27
C ASN A 448 -17.49 5.57 -10.56
N VAL A 449 -18.15 6.24 -9.61
CA VAL A 449 -18.59 7.65 -9.77
C VAL A 449 -17.39 8.60 -9.95
N THR A 450 -16.37 8.47 -9.11
CA THR A 450 -15.18 9.33 -9.13
C THR A 450 -14.24 9.03 -10.31
N HIS A 451 -13.95 7.75 -10.58
CA HIS A 451 -12.88 7.31 -11.49
C HIS A 451 -13.35 6.52 -12.72
N GLY A 452 -14.66 6.33 -12.92
CA GLY A 452 -15.18 5.64 -14.10
C GLY A 452 -14.73 6.29 -15.40
N ALA A 453 -14.56 5.51 -16.48
CA ALA A 453 -14.02 6.02 -17.74
C ALA A 453 -15.00 6.96 -18.47
N THR A 454 -16.27 6.54 -18.64
CA THR A 454 -17.30 7.28 -19.39
C THR A 454 -18.49 7.65 -18.51
N PHE A 455 -19.38 8.51 -19.01
CA PHE A 455 -20.62 8.84 -18.30
C PHE A 455 -21.56 7.62 -18.20
N ARG A 456 -21.70 6.81 -19.27
CA ARG A 456 -22.53 5.59 -19.27
C ARG A 456 -22.24 4.66 -18.09
N VAL A 457 -20.96 4.40 -17.79
CA VAL A 457 -20.55 3.55 -16.66
C VAL A 457 -21.04 4.10 -15.32
N VAL A 458 -21.08 5.43 -15.16
CA VAL A 458 -21.62 6.08 -13.96
C VAL A 458 -23.16 6.00 -13.95
N THR A 459 -23.82 6.29 -15.08
CA THR A 459 -25.28 6.17 -15.26
C THR A 459 -25.81 4.77 -14.92
N GLU A 460 -25.10 3.71 -15.32
CA GLU A 460 -25.42 2.32 -14.96
C GLU A 460 -25.12 1.97 -13.49
N THR A 461 -24.19 2.69 -12.85
CA THR A 461 -23.82 2.51 -11.44
C THR A 461 -24.85 3.19 -10.52
N ILE A 462 -25.40 4.34 -10.91
CA ILE A 462 -26.29 5.17 -10.08
C ILE A 462 -27.47 4.41 -9.45
N PRO A 463 -28.27 3.60 -10.18
CA PRO A 463 -29.41 2.89 -9.58
C PRO A 463 -28.98 1.86 -8.53
N LYS A 464 -27.87 1.15 -8.80
CA LYS A 464 -27.28 0.15 -7.88
C LYS A 464 -26.75 0.83 -6.61
N MET A 465 -26.09 1.96 -6.77
CA MET A 465 -25.63 2.81 -5.67
C MET A 465 -26.79 3.33 -4.82
N MET A 466 -27.86 3.82 -5.44
CA MET A 466 -29.04 4.33 -4.73
C MET A 466 -29.75 3.20 -3.95
N SER A 467 -29.85 2.01 -4.52
CA SER A 467 -30.38 0.83 -3.82
C SER A 467 -29.51 0.41 -2.63
N ALA A 468 -28.17 0.46 -2.77
CA ALA A 468 -27.26 0.21 -1.66
C ALA A 468 -27.35 1.30 -0.56
N LEU A 469 -27.51 2.57 -0.93
CA LEU A 469 -27.76 3.67 0.01
C LEU A 469 -29.09 3.49 0.77
N ARG A 470 -30.15 3.01 0.09
CA ARG A 470 -31.40 2.58 0.73
C ARG A 470 -31.17 1.46 1.74
N MET A 471 -30.37 0.44 1.42
CA MET A 471 -30.05 -0.64 2.35
C MET A 471 -29.28 -0.14 3.58
N VAL A 472 -28.35 0.81 3.41
CA VAL A 472 -27.66 1.46 4.54
C VAL A 472 -28.63 2.24 5.43
N TRP A 473 -29.59 2.97 4.85
CA TRP A 473 -30.62 3.70 5.60
C TRP A 473 -31.58 2.80 6.39
N ILE A 474 -32.00 1.67 5.82
CA ILE A 474 -32.93 0.74 6.48
C ILE A 474 -32.23 -0.05 7.60
N ILE A 475 -30.97 -0.44 7.40
CA ILE A 475 -30.27 -1.41 8.27
C ILE A 475 -29.32 -0.74 9.28
N SER A 476 -28.70 0.40 8.95
CA SER A 476 -27.75 1.05 9.87
C SER A 476 -28.45 1.73 11.04
N ARG A 477 -27.93 1.51 12.25
CA ARG A 477 -28.44 2.12 13.49
C ARG A 477 -27.94 3.55 13.72
N HIS A 478 -26.87 3.92 13.02
CA HIS A 478 -26.14 5.17 13.24
C HIS A 478 -26.10 6.06 12.00
N TYR A 479 -26.29 5.49 10.81
CA TYR A 479 -26.30 6.20 9.53
C TYR A 479 -27.71 6.48 8.99
N ASN A 480 -28.77 6.01 9.66
CA ASN A 480 -30.18 6.24 9.28
C ASN A 480 -30.72 7.62 9.71
N ARG A 481 -29.90 8.68 9.58
CA ARG A 481 -30.25 10.05 9.97
C ARG A 481 -29.91 11.05 8.88
N ASP A 482 -30.76 12.05 8.70
CA ASP A 482 -30.58 13.13 7.73
C ASP A 482 -29.21 13.83 7.91
N GLU A 483 -28.79 14.01 9.16
CA GLU A 483 -27.50 14.56 9.58
C GLU A 483 -26.27 13.85 8.98
N ARG A 484 -26.42 12.58 8.58
CA ARG A 484 -25.37 11.74 7.97
C ARG A 484 -25.62 11.49 6.48
N MET A 485 -26.86 11.16 6.11
CA MET A 485 -27.21 10.83 4.73
C MET A 485 -27.23 12.05 3.81
N VAL A 486 -27.80 13.19 4.24
CA VAL A 486 -27.93 14.35 3.36
C VAL A 486 -26.55 14.91 2.96
N PRO A 487 -25.56 15.07 3.86
CA PRO A 487 -24.20 15.45 3.46
C PRO A 487 -23.54 14.44 2.51
N LEU A 488 -23.69 13.13 2.73
CA LEU A 488 -23.14 12.11 1.82
C LEU A 488 -23.79 12.17 0.43
N MET A 489 -25.12 12.31 0.36
CA MET A 489 -25.85 12.44 -0.90
C MET A 489 -25.50 13.73 -1.65
N GLU A 490 -25.29 14.84 -0.93
CA GLU A 490 -24.81 16.11 -1.49
C GLU A 490 -23.37 15.98 -2.03
N ARG A 491 -22.48 15.25 -1.35
CA ARG A 491 -21.13 14.92 -1.84
C ARG A 491 -21.16 14.08 -3.12
N ILE A 492 -22.08 13.12 -3.24
CA ILE A 492 -22.28 12.35 -4.47
C ILE A 492 -22.76 13.27 -5.61
N ALA A 493 -23.79 14.10 -5.36
CA ALA A 493 -24.30 15.03 -6.35
C ALA A 493 -23.22 16.01 -6.84
N ASN A 494 -22.43 16.59 -5.91
CA ASN A 494 -21.30 17.46 -6.23
C ASN A 494 -20.23 16.71 -7.04
N GLN A 495 -19.94 15.43 -6.74
CA GLN A 495 -18.98 14.65 -7.50
C GLN A 495 -19.42 14.39 -8.95
N LEU A 496 -20.73 14.17 -9.19
CA LEU A 496 -21.32 14.06 -10.52
C LEU A 496 -21.19 15.40 -11.29
N CYS A 497 -21.48 16.51 -10.62
CA CYS A 497 -21.35 17.86 -11.17
C CYS A 497 -19.88 18.22 -11.53
N GLU A 498 -18.93 17.94 -10.65
CA GLU A 498 -17.49 18.10 -10.94
C GLU A 498 -17.06 17.28 -12.17
N ARG A 499 -17.60 16.07 -12.33
CA ARG A 499 -17.30 15.20 -13.47
C ARG A 499 -17.79 15.80 -14.79
N VAL A 500 -18.98 16.40 -14.80
CA VAL A 500 -19.51 17.14 -15.97
C VAL A 500 -18.61 18.34 -16.29
N ALA A 501 -18.34 19.20 -15.29
CA ALA A 501 -17.51 20.40 -15.47
C ALA A 501 -16.06 20.11 -15.92
N ARG A 502 -15.46 18.98 -15.47
CA ARG A 502 -14.10 18.56 -15.90
C ARG A 502 -14.05 18.00 -17.32
N SER A 503 -15.15 17.45 -17.83
CA SER A 503 -15.17 16.74 -19.12
C SER A 503 -15.80 17.54 -20.26
N ILE A 504 -16.67 18.51 -19.96
CA ILE A 504 -17.24 19.45 -20.93
C ILE A 504 -16.57 20.82 -20.71
N ASN A 505 -15.50 21.10 -21.47
CA ASN A 505 -14.85 22.40 -21.45
C ASN A 505 -15.51 23.32 -22.49
N VAL A 506 -16.29 24.28 -22.00
CA VAL A 506 -17.06 25.24 -22.82
C VAL A 506 -16.20 26.01 -23.82
N ARG A 507 -14.94 26.31 -23.47
CA ARG A 507 -14.01 27.11 -24.30
C ARG A 507 -13.49 26.38 -25.55
N THR A 508 -13.64 25.07 -25.60
CA THR A 508 -13.18 24.23 -26.72
C THR A 508 -14.28 23.30 -27.20
N LEU A 509 -15.52 23.49 -26.74
CA LEU A 509 -16.60 22.54 -26.97
C LEU A 509 -16.98 22.49 -28.44
N PHE A 510 -17.11 23.64 -29.09
CA PHE A 510 -17.56 23.74 -30.48
C PHE A 510 -16.43 23.60 -31.51
N SER A 511 -15.20 23.39 -31.03
CA SER A 511 -14.07 22.93 -31.86
C SER A 511 -14.15 21.44 -32.24
N HIS A 512 -15.03 20.66 -31.59
CA HIS A 512 -15.26 19.24 -31.88
C HIS A 512 -16.33 19.02 -32.96
N GLN A 513 -16.47 17.78 -33.44
CA GLN A 513 -17.56 17.45 -34.37
C GLN A 513 -18.92 17.54 -33.66
N PRO A 514 -19.99 18.07 -34.30
CA PRO A 514 -21.29 18.23 -33.66
C PRO A 514 -21.86 16.92 -33.09
N SER A 515 -21.65 15.79 -33.78
CA SER A 515 -22.06 14.47 -33.31
C SER A 515 -21.40 14.06 -31.99
N GLU A 516 -20.10 14.32 -31.83
CA GLU A 516 -19.34 14.05 -30.59
C GLU A 516 -19.86 14.92 -29.43
N ILE A 517 -20.18 16.19 -29.70
CA ILE A 517 -20.74 17.12 -28.71
C ILE A 517 -22.13 16.64 -28.28
N ILE A 518 -23.00 16.26 -29.23
CA ILE A 518 -24.34 15.76 -28.96
C ILE A 518 -24.27 14.48 -28.11
N GLU A 519 -23.44 13.50 -28.48
CA GLU A 519 -23.30 12.25 -27.72
C GLU A 519 -22.81 12.54 -26.29
N LYS A 520 -21.70 13.28 -26.14
CA LYS A 520 -21.07 13.57 -24.85
C LYS A 520 -21.97 14.37 -23.90
N CYS A 521 -22.65 15.40 -24.40
CA CYS A 521 -23.58 16.20 -23.60
C CYS A 521 -24.86 15.42 -23.29
N THR A 522 -25.31 14.52 -24.16
CA THR A 522 -26.48 13.65 -23.89
C THR A 522 -26.14 12.68 -22.76
N GLU A 523 -25.00 11.98 -22.80
CA GLU A 523 -24.61 11.09 -21.70
C GLU A 523 -24.43 11.82 -20.36
N ALA A 524 -23.90 13.05 -20.38
CA ALA A 524 -23.76 13.88 -19.19
C ALA A 524 -25.13 14.26 -18.60
N LYS A 525 -26.07 14.66 -19.45
CA LYS A 525 -27.46 14.95 -19.08
C LYS A 525 -28.16 13.71 -18.51
N ASP A 526 -28.09 12.57 -19.21
CA ASP A 526 -28.70 11.31 -18.82
C ASP A 526 -28.19 10.84 -17.46
N MET A 527 -26.89 11.02 -17.17
CA MET A 527 -26.31 10.73 -15.85
C MET A 527 -26.94 11.56 -14.72
N LEU A 528 -27.10 12.88 -14.95
CA LEU A 528 -27.69 13.81 -13.98
C LEU A 528 -29.20 13.58 -13.79
N GLU A 529 -29.93 13.32 -14.86
CA GLU A 529 -31.35 12.97 -14.80
C GLU A 529 -31.57 11.60 -14.13
N ARG A 530 -30.72 10.60 -14.41
CA ARG A 530 -30.81 9.28 -13.78
C ARG A 530 -30.51 9.31 -12.28
N TRP A 531 -29.65 10.21 -11.80
CA TRP A 531 -29.45 10.46 -10.37
C TRP A 531 -30.76 10.84 -9.68
N LYS A 532 -31.44 11.85 -10.22
CA LYS A 532 -32.71 12.35 -9.69
C LYS A 532 -33.83 11.31 -9.81
N GLN A 533 -33.96 10.65 -10.96
CA GLN A 533 -34.95 9.59 -11.16
C GLN A 533 -34.75 8.45 -10.16
N SER A 534 -33.51 7.95 -10.00
CA SER A 534 -33.22 6.83 -9.09
C SER A 534 -33.55 7.15 -7.63
N TYR A 535 -33.41 8.41 -7.21
CA TYR A 535 -33.82 8.85 -5.87
C TYR A 535 -35.34 8.77 -5.68
N TYR A 536 -36.13 9.20 -6.67
CA TYR A 536 -37.59 9.10 -6.61
C TYR A 536 -38.09 7.66 -6.75
N ASP A 537 -37.43 6.84 -7.57
CA ASP A 537 -37.68 5.38 -7.67
C ASP A 537 -37.54 4.73 -6.27
N VAL A 538 -36.38 4.96 -5.62
CA VAL A 538 -36.09 4.44 -4.26
C VAL A 538 -37.01 5.00 -3.18
N ARG A 539 -37.36 6.29 -3.26
CA ARG A 539 -38.35 6.90 -2.36
C ARG A 539 -39.70 6.20 -2.47
N ALA A 540 -40.18 5.96 -3.69
CA ALA A 540 -41.46 5.31 -3.94
C ALA A 540 -41.46 3.86 -3.42
N GLU A 541 -40.36 3.11 -3.55
CA GLU A 541 -40.21 1.79 -2.93
C GLU A 541 -40.33 1.83 -1.40
N ILE A 542 -39.71 2.82 -0.75
CA ILE A 542 -39.75 3.00 0.71
C ILE A 542 -41.15 3.41 1.18
N GLU A 543 -41.81 4.35 0.49
CA GLU A 543 -43.18 4.76 0.80
C GLU A 543 -44.18 3.60 0.59
N GLN A 544 -43.97 2.73 -0.41
CA GLN A 544 -44.75 1.50 -0.62
C GLN A 544 -44.49 0.42 0.43
N SER A 545 -43.28 0.32 0.98
CA SER A 545 -42.96 -0.68 2.03
C SER A 545 -43.72 -0.40 3.33
N GLY A 546 -43.98 0.87 3.62
CA GLY A 546 -44.81 1.36 4.73
C GLY A 546 -44.26 1.07 6.14
N ARG A 547 -43.08 0.46 6.26
CA ARG A 547 -42.46 0.04 7.54
C ARG A 547 -41.19 0.81 7.88
N ASP A 548 -40.53 1.37 6.87
CA ASP A 548 -39.20 1.95 6.99
C ASP A 548 -39.26 3.48 7.25
N SER A 549 -38.17 4.05 7.77
CA SER A 549 -38.06 5.50 8.00
C SER A 549 -38.16 6.29 6.69
N ARG A 550 -38.92 7.40 6.72
CA ARG A 550 -39.26 8.20 5.53
C ARG A 550 -38.02 8.76 4.84
N TRP A 551 -37.84 8.41 3.58
CA TRP A 551 -36.76 8.90 2.71
C TRP A 551 -37.20 10.20 2.03
N GLU A 552 -37.08 11.32 2.74
CA GLU A 552 -37.35 12.66 2.17
C GLU A 552 -36.30 13.66 2.64
N PHE A 553 -35.50 14.14 1.68
CA PHE A 553 -34.41 15.10 1.90
C PHE A 553 -34.68 16.42 1.16
N ASP A 554 -33.91 17.48 1.48
CA ASP A 554 -34.04 18.77 0.79
C ASP A 554 -33.62 18.69 -0.68
N ASN A 555 -34.63 18.73 -1.56
CA ASN A 555 -34.48 18.74 -3.01
C ASN A 555 -33.53 19.86 -3.50
N LYS A 556 -33.45 21.01 -2.81
CA LYS A 556 -32.57 22.12 -3.22
C LYS A 556 -31.09 21.80 -3.00
N ARG A 557 -30.74 21.06 -1.95
CA ARG A 557 -29.35 20.62 -1.70
C ARG A 557 -28.94 19.53 -2.68
N LEU A 558 -29.86 18.61 -3.00
CA LEU A 558 -29.57 17.44 -3.83
C LEU A 558 -29.61 17.69 -5.33
N PHE A 559 -30.56 18.50 -5.81
CA PHE A 559 -30.89 18.58 -7.23
C PHE A 559 -30.67 19.95 -7.87
N ARG A 560 -30.59 21.05 -7.11
CA ARG A 560 -30.45 22.40 -7.70
C ARG A 560 -29.24 22.51 -8.65
N LEU A 561 -28.10 21.93 -8.28
CA LEU A 561 -26.90 21.98 -9.11
C LEU A 561 -26.96 20.96 -10.27
N THR A 562 -27.47 19.74 -10.02
CA THR A 562 -27.58 18.72 -11.08
C THR A 562 -28.61 19.09 -12.14
N ASP A 563 -29.77 19.61 -11.73
CA ASP A 563 -30.82 20.12 -12.62
C ASP A 563 -30.31 21.29 -13.46
N HIS A 564 -29.56 22.21 -12.84
CA HIS A 564 -28.90 23.31 -13.55
C HIS A 564 -27.94 22.79 -14.63
N MET A 565 -26.99 21.92 -14.27
CA MET A 565 -26.04 21.37 -15.23
C MET A 565 -26.72 20.54 -16.34
N ALA A 566 -27.83 19.85 -16.05
CA ALA A 566 -28.60 19.12 -17.04
C ALA A 566 -29.29 20.05 -18.06
N ILE A 567 -29.80 21.21 -17.62
CA ILE A 567 -30.32 22.27 -18.51
C ILE A 567 -29.20 22.79 -19.41
N ILE A 568 -28.03 23.13 -18.86
CA ILE A 568 -26.87 23.61 -19.64
C ILE A 568 -26.40 22.57 -20.67
N CYS A 569 -26.36 21.29 -20.30
CA CYS A 569 -26.05 20.21 -21.25
C CYS A 569 -27.12 20.12 -22.36
N ASN A 570 -28.39 20.34 -22.04
CA ASN A 570 -29.48 20.38 -23.01
C ASN A 570 -29.37 21.57 -23.98
N ASP A 571 -28.97 22.75 -23.48
CA ASP A 571 -28.69 23.93 -24.31
C ASP A 571 -27.53 23.65 -25.29
N PHE A 572 -26.44 23.05 -24.82
CA PHE A 572 -25.33 22.65 -25.70
C PHE A 572 -25.72 21.59 -26.73
N ILE A 573 -26.61 20.64 -26.39
CA ILE A 573 -27.16 19.67 -27.37
C ILE A 573 -27.98 20.40 -28.45
N ALA A 574 -28.76 21.41 -28.08
CA ALA A 574 -29.51 22.22 -29.04
C ALA A 574 -28.57 22.96 -30.00
N ILE A 575 -27.60 23.71 -29.46
CA ILE A 575 -26.59 24.45 -30.24
C ILE A 575 -25.81 23.51 -31.19
N ALA A 576 -25.43 22.33 -30.73
CA ALA A 576 -24.71 21.36 -31.56
C ALA A 576 -25.58 20.76 -32.68
N LYS A 577 -26.86 20.46 -32.42
CA LYS A 577 -27.82 20.03 -33.46
C LYS A 577 -28.07 21.12 -34.49
N GLU A 578 -28.13 22.36 -34.05
CA GLU A 578 -28.27 23.52 -34.93
C GLU A 578 -27.06 23.68 -35.86
N LEU A 579 -25.85 23.51 -35.32
CA LEU A 579 -24.60 23.51 -36.10
C LEU A 579 -24.53 22.34 -37.10
N GLU A 580 -24.93 21.13 -36.68
CA GLU A 580 -25.04 19.96 -37.55
C GLU A 580 -26.00 20.22 -38.73
N GLN A 581 -27.16 20.81 -38.48
CA GLN A 581 -28.11 21.20 -39.53
C GLN A 581 -27.51 22.20 -40.52
N PHE A 582 -26.74 23.20 -40.06
CA PHE A 582 -26.06 24.13 -40.97
C PHE A 582 -25.02 23.44 -41.86
N TYR A 583 -24.22 22.50 -41.32
CA TYR A 583 -23.30 21.71 -42.16
C TYR A 583 -24.04 20.81 -43.16
N ASN A 584 -25.17 20.22 -42.76
CA ASN A 584 -26.04 19.42 -43.65
C ASN A 584 -26.71 20.27 -44.74
N ILE A 585 -26.90 21.57 -44.52
CA ILE A 585 -27.42 22.53 -45.50
C ILE A 585 -26.32 23.03 -46.44
N PHE A 586 -25.11 23.27 -45.96
CA PHE A 586 -24.01 23.85 -46.77
C PHE A 586 -23.10 22.79 -47.42
N THR A 587 -23.73 21.74 -47.96
CA THR A 587 -23.07 20.62 -48.64
C THR A 587 -22.32 21.04 -49.92
N PRO A 588 -21.33 20.23 -50.38
CA PRO A 588 -20.61 20.49 -51.62
C PRO A 588 -21.52 20.63 -52.86
N GLU A 589 -22.66 19.93 -52.89
CA GLU A 589 -23.66 20.06 -53.97
C GLU A 589 -24.29 21.45 -54.00
N LEU A 590 -24.63 22.05 -52.86
CA LEU A 590 -25.12 23.44 -52.83
C LEU A 590 -24.04 24.41 -53.34
N LYS A 591 -22.75 24.16 -53.03
CA LYS A 591 -21.64 24.95 -53.57
C LYS A 591 -21.51 24.83 -55.10
N SER A 592 -21.79 23.67 -55.69
CA SER A 592 -21.74 23.49 -57.15
C SER A 592 -22.97 24.09 -57.87
N VAL A 593 -24.17 23.92 -57.31
CA VAL A 593 -25.44 24.42 -57.90
C VAL A 593 -25.56 25.94 -57.85
N THR A 594 -25.17 26.56 -56.73
CA THR A 594 -25.31 28.03 -56.52
C THR A 594 -24.30 28.87 -57.31
N GLY A 595 -23.14 28.30 -57.65
CA GLY A 595 -22.04 29.01 -58.31
C GLY A 595 -21.46 30.21 -57.53
N LYS A 596 -21.82 30.37 -56.24
CA LYS A 596 -21.43 31.48 -55.35
C LYS A 596 -20.82 30.93 -54.04
N PRO A 597 -19.71 30.16 -54.10
CA PRO A 597 -19.15 29.48 -52.91
C PRO A 597 -18.71 30.45 -51.80
N HIS A 598 -18.37 31.70 -52.14
CA HIS A 598 -17.98 32.71 -51.16
C HIS A 598 -19.11 33.08 -50.19
N LYS A 599 -20.36 33.28 -50.67
CA LYS A 599 -21.51 33.59 -49.79
C LYS A 599 -21.81 32.45 -48.80
N ILE A 600 -21.58 31.20 -49.22
CA ILE A 600 -21.76 30.02 -48.34
C ILE A 600 -20.71 29.99 -47.23
N ASN A 601 -19.45 30.24 -47.58
CA ASN A 601 -18.38 30.31 -46.58
C ASN A 601 -18.58 31.50 -45.62
N GLU A 602 -19.04 32.66 -46.11
CA GLU A 602 -19.36 33.85 -45.30
C GLU A 602 -20.46 33.56 -44.25
N ILE A 603 -21.51 32.81 -44.62
CA ILE A 603 -22.56 32.40 -43.67
C ILE A 603 -21.99 31.43 -42.62
N LEU A 604 -21.17 30.45 -43.03
CA LEU A 604 -20.52 29.52 -42.10
C LEU A 604 -19.55 30.22 -41.14
N GLU A 605 -18.70 31.13 -41.63
CA GLU A 605 -17.82 31.96 -40.80
C GLU A 605 -18.63 32.80 -39.80
N ARG A 606 -19.82 33.30 -40.20
CA ARG A 606 -20.71 34.02 -39.30
C ARG A 606 -21.31 33.12 -38.22
N VAL A 607 -21.67 31.87 -38.53
CA VAL A 607 -22.09 30.86 -37.53
C VAL A 607 -20.95 30.56 -36.56
N HIS A 608 -19.72 30.34 -37.05
CA HIS A 608 -18.55 30.13 -36.18
C HIS A 608 -18.28 31.33 -35.27
N LYS A 609 -18.36 32.56 -35.80
CA LYS A 609 -18.20 33.78 -35.01
C LYS A 609 -19.27 33.94 -33.92
N VAL A 610 -20.50 33.46 -34.15
CA VAL A 610 -21.55 33.44 -33.12
C VAL A 610 -21.24 32.41 -32.02
N LEU A 611 -20.61 31.28 -32.37
CA LEU A 611 -20.12 30.30 -31.39
C LEU A 611 -18.90 30.81 -30.61
N GLU A 612 -17.98 31.55 -31.23
CA GLU A 612 -16.85 32.19 -30.54
C GLU A 612 -17.32 33.11 -29.40
N LEU A 613 -18.47 33.79 -29.53
CA LEU A 613 -19.06 34.61 -28.47
C LEU A 613 -19.51 33.78 -27.25
N ILE A 614 -19.85 32.50 -27.44
CA ILE A 614 -20.16 31.57 -26.36
C ILE A 614 -18.87 31.05 -25.72
N GLU A 615 -17.89 30.63 -26.53
CA GLU A 615 -16.61 30.09 -26.04
C GLU A 615 -15.78 31.14 -25.26
N HIS A 616 -15.89 32.41 -25.64
CA HIS A 616 -15.20 33.54 -25.00
C HIS A 616 -16.06 34.29 -23.98
N ALA A 617 -17.25 33.78 -23.65
CA ALA A 617 -18.12 34.41 -22.66
C ALA A 617 -17.41 34.57 -21.29
N PRO A 618 -17.55 35.71 -20.59
CA PRO A 618 -16.90 35.94 -19.29
C PRO A 618 -17.60 35.24 -18.11
N CYS A 619 -18.58 34.38 -18.39
CA CYS A 619 -19.35 33.61 -17.41
C CYS A 619 -19.08 32.11 -17.56
N ASP A 620 -19.10 31.38 -16.45
CA ASP A 620 -19.01 29.93 -16.43
C ASP A 620 -20.43 29.36 -16.35
N PRO A 621 -20.99 28.78 -17.43
CA PRO A 621 -22.40 28.40 -17.49
C PRO A 621 -22.74 27.28 -16.52
N PHE A 622 -21.76 26.54 -15.99
CA PHE A 622 -22.01 25.53 -14.96
C PHE A 622 -22.16 26.12 -13.55
N ARG A 623 -21.85 27.41 -13.32
CA ARG A 623 -22.02 28.09 -12.02
C ARG A 623 -23.43 28.63 -11.85
N LEU A 624 -24.02 28.36 -10.68
CA LEU A 624 -25.35 28.86 -10.31
C LEU A 624 -25.44 30.40 -10.27
N ASP A 625 -24.35 31.08 -9.89
CA ASP A 625 -24.30 32.55 -9.77
C ASP A 625 -24.28 33.26 -11.14
N ASP A 626 -23.93 32.54 -12.20
CA ASP A 626 -23.84 33.04 -13.57
C ASP A 626 -25.09 32.71 -14.43
N LEU A 627 -26.09 32.01 -13.87
CA LEU A 627 -27.28 31.54 -14.59
C LEU A 627 -28.01 32.65 -15.37
N ASP A 628 -28.19 33.84 -14.79
CA ASP A 628 -28.88 34.93 -15.50
C ASP A 628 -28.02 35.54 -16.61
N LYS A 629 -26.69 35.50 -16.49
CA LYS A 629 -25.77 35.86 -17.57
C LYS A 629 -25.83 34.82 -18.69
N TRP A 630 -25.86 33.53 -18.35
CA TRP A 630 -26.03 32.46 -19.35
C TRP A 630 -27.32 32.61 -20.14
N LYS A 631 -28.46 32.88 -19.47
CA LYS A 631 -29.74 33.15 -20.15
C LYS A 631 -29.64 34.31 -21.14
N MET A 632 -28.93 35.39 -20.79
CA MET A 632 -28.69 36.51 -21.71
C MET A 632 -27.82 36.12 -22.91
N VAL A 633 -26.77 35.32 -22.70
CA VAL A 633 -25.89 34.81 -23.77
C VAL A 633 -26.68 33.88 -24.70
N SER A 634 -27.45 32.94 -24.14
CA SER A 634 -28.30 31.99 -24.87
C SER A 634 -29.40 32.71 -25.68
N ALA A 635 -30.05 33.74 -25.12
CA ALA A 635 -31.03 34.55 -25.84
C ALA A 635 -30.40 35.36 -26.99
N ASN A 636 -29.20 35.91 -26.79
CA ASN A 636 -28.44 36.62 -27.84
C ASN A 636 -27.96 35.68 -28.95
N TYR A 637 -27.55 34.45 -28.59
CA TYR A 637 -27.25 33.39 -29.56
C TYR A 637 -28.48 33.06 -30.41
N ALA A 638 -29.63 32.79 -29.77
CA ALA A 638 -30.87 32.44 -30.47
C ALA A 638 -31.30 33.52 -31.48
N GLN A 639 -31.22 34.80 -31.10
CA GLN A 639 -31.51 35.91 -32.03
C GLN A 639 -30.54 35.94 -33.22
N GLN A 640 -29.23 35.83 -32.97
CA GLN A 640 -28.24 35.86 -34.07
C GLN A 640 -28.35 34.65 -35.00
N ILE A 641 -28.79 33.49 -34.49
CA ILE A 641 -29.11 32.33 -35.31
C ILE A 641 -30.38 32.55 -36.13
N GLU A 642 -31.43 33.16 -35.57
CA GLU A 642 -32.65 33.51 -36.32
C GLU A 642 -32.33 34.48 -37.48
N ASP A 643 -31.51 35.49 -37.24
CA ASP A 643 -31.01 36.42 -38.26
C ASP A 643 -30.23 35.68 -39.39
N ILE A 644 -29.42 34.69 -39.02
CA ILE A 644 -28.66 33.84 -39.97
C ILE A 644 -29.60 32.90 -40.73
N ASP A 645 -30.67 32.41 -40.09
CA ASP A 645 -31.70 31.57 -40.70
C ASP A 645 -32.48 32.33 -41.78
N GLU A 646 -32.84 33.60 -41.53
CA GLU A 646 -33.48 34.47 -42.52
C GLU A 646 -32.53 34.79 -43.69
N GLN A 647 -31.27 35.10 -43.41
CA GLN A 647 -30.24 35.27 -44.44
C GLN A 647 -30.05 33.99 -45.29
N THR A 648 -30.08 32.82 -44.66
CA THR A 648 -29.97 31.52 -45.35
C THR A 648 -31.18 31.26 -46.25
N LYS A 649 -32.40 31.50 -45.77
CA LYS A 649 -33.64 31.41 -46.58
C LYS A 649 -33.62 32.38 -47.77
N SER A 650 -33.12 33.59 -47.57
CA SER A 650 -32.97 34.61 -48.62
C SER A 650 -31.92 34.20 -49.66
N PHE A 651 -30.75 33.71 -49.22
CA PHE A 651 -29.69 33.21 -50.10
C PHE A 651 -30.12 32.00 -50.94
N ILE A 652 -30.85 31.06 -50.32
CA ILE A 652 -31.49 29.93 -51.03
C ILE A 652 -32.47 30.46 -52.08
N SER A 653 -33.36 31.39 -51.70
CA SER A 653 -34.35 31.98 -52.61
C SER A 653 -33.73 32.82 -53.74
N GLU A 654 -32.56 33.43 -53.55
CA GLU A 654 -31.77 34.08 -54.61
C GLU A 654 -31.17 33.03 -55.55
N SER A 655 -30.62 31.96 -54.98
CA SER A 655 -29.91 30.92 -55.74
C SER A 655 -30.82 30.07 -56.62
N PHE A 656 -32.01 29.71 -56.14
CA PHE A 656 -33.01 28.95 -56.91
C PHE A 656 -33.62 29.75 -58.07
N LYS A 657 -33.43 31.08 -58.11
CA LYS A 657 -33.79 31.92 -59.27
C LYS A 657 -32.69 32.01 -60.33
N SER A 658 -31.48 31.54 -60.04
CA SER A 658 -30.31 31.59 -60.93
C SER A 658 -29.66 30.21 -61.10
N LEU A 659 -30.49 29.16 -61.20
CA LEU A 659 -30.03 27.79 -61.40
C LEU A 659 -29.38 27.63 -62.79
N ARG A 660 -28.31 26.82 -62.85
CA ARG A 660 -27.59 26.52 -64.11
C ARG A 660 -28.06 25.24 -64.81
N SER A 661 -28.75 24.37 -64.07
CA SER A 661 -29.23 23.07 -64.52
C SER A 661 -30.41 22.67 -63.62
N ALA A 662 -31.54 22.30 -64.23
CA ALA A 662 -32.70 21.78 -63.49
C ALA A 662 -32.40 20.41 -62.84
N GLU A 663 -31.68 19.53 -63.56
CA GLU A 663 -31.28 18.19 -63.11
C GLU A 663 -30.44 18.24 -61.82
N SER A 664 -29.36 19.02 -61.81
CA SER A 664 -28.49 19.14 -60.64
C SER A 664 -29.18 19.83 -59.44
N ALA A 665 -30.20 20.66 -59.68
CA ALA A 665 -30.98 21.29 -58.61
C ALA A 665 -32.01 20.32 -58.00
N PHE A 666 -32.57 19.43 -58.82
CA PHE A 666 -33.50 18.38 -58.38
C PHE A 666 -32.78 17.29 -57.57
N ASP A 667 -31.62 16.82 -58.04
CA ASP A 667 -30.76 15.88 -57.30
C ASP A 667 -30.30 16.44 -55.94
N MET A 668 -30.02 17.75 -55.89
CA MET A 668 -29.75 18.45 -54.64
C MET A 668 -30.99 18.42 -53.74
N LEU A 669 -32.17 18.78 -54.23
CA LEU A 669 -33.41 18.79 -53.43
C LEU A 669 -33.74 17.39 -52.86
N LEU A 670 -33.56 16.32 -53.64
CA LEU A 670 -33.73 14.93 -53.17
C LEU A 670 -32.71 14.52 -52.09
N LYS A 671 -31.50 15.08 -52.08
CA LYS A 671 -30.52 14.87 -51.01
C LYS A 671 -30.91 15.64 -49.75
N PHE A 672 -31.44 16.85 -49.89
CA PHE A 672 -31.91 17.66 -48.76
C PHE A 672 -33.18 17.08 -48.10
N GLU A 673 -34.05 16.43 -48.87
CA GLU A 673 -35.22 15.69 -48.35
C GLU A 673 -34.80 14.44 -47.54
N LYS A 674 -33.65 13.84 -47.86
CA LYS A 674 -33.08 12.68 -47.15
C LYS A 674 -32.20 13.06 -45.95
N ASN A 675 -31.67 14.28 -45.93
CA ASN A 675 -30.81 14.77 -44.86
C ASN A 675 -31.62 15.55 -43.81
N ASN A 676 -31.28 15.39 -42.54
CA ASN A 676 -32.00 16.02 -41.44
C ASN A 676 -31.70 17.54 -41.38
N THR A 677 -32.51 18.33 -42.08
CA THR A 677 -32.35 19.78 -42.26
C THR A 677 -33.43 20.57 -41.49
N ARG A 678 -33.26 21.89 -41.31
CA ARG A 678 -34.25 22.73 -40.61
C ARG A 678 -35.59 22.73 -41.36
N MET A 679 -36.69 22.40 -40.69
CA MET A 679 -38.04 22.38 -41.28
C MET A 679 -38.39 23.71 -41.98
N THR A 680 -38.02 24.84 -41.39
CA THR A 680 -38.25 26.19 -41.95
C THR A 680 -37.52 26.45 -43.26
N ILE A 681 -36.42 25.73 -43.51
CA ILE A 681 -35.63 25.77 -44.75
C ILE A 681 -36.18 24.71 -45.73
N GLN A 682 -36.55 23.53 -45.26
CA GLN A 682 -37.23 22.49 -46.05
C GLN A 682 -38.55 23.01 -46.65
N ASP A 683 -39.39 23.69 -45.87
CA ASP A 683 -40.63 24.34 -46.34
C ASP A 683 -40.36 25.38 -47.44
N GLU A 684 -39.27 26.14 -47.34
CA GLU A 684 -38.91 27.12 -48.36
C GLU A 684 -38.37 26.44 -49.61
N MET A 685 -37.57 25.37 -49.49
CA MET A 685 -37.11 24.54 -50.62
C MET A 685 -38.29 23.93 -51.40
N HIS A 686 -39.29 23.36 -50.72
CA HIS A 686 -40.46 22.79 -51.40
C HIS A 686 -41.26 23.84 -52.19
N LYS A 687 -41.36 25.08 -51.72
CA LYS A 687 -41.99 26.18 -52.49
C LYS A 687 -41.23 26.51 -53.78
N ARG A 688 -39.90 26.33 -53.79
CA ARG A 688 -39.01 26.57 -54.94
C ARG A 688 -39.01 25.45 -55.98
N PHE A 689 -39.75 24.37 -55.76
CA PHE A 689 -39.96 23.33 -56.78
C PHE A 689 -40.47 23.91 -58.12
N ASN A 690 -41.35 24.92 -58.05
CA ASN A 690 -41.86 25.64 -59.22
C ASN A 690 -40.77 26.39 -60.00
N ASP A 691 -39.71 26.85 -59.32
CA ASP A 691 -38.59 27.55 -59.97
C ASP A 691 -37.64 26.54 -60.66
N ILE A 692 -37.53 25.30 -60.15
CA ILE A 692 -36.86 24.18 -60.86
C ILE A 692 -37.63 23.80 -62.13
N LEU A 693 -38.96 23.64 -62.05
CA LEU A 693 -39.80 23.31 -63.22
C LEU A 693 -39.69 24.37 -64.33
N ARG A 694 -39.72 25.65 -63.98
CA ARG A 694 -39.50 26.75 -64.96
C ARG A 694 -38.13 26.69 -65.63
N GLN A 695 -37.10 26.27 -64.89
CA GLN A 695 -35.77 26.10 -65.45
C GLN A 695 -35.70 24.87 -66.38
N TYR A 696 -36.43 23.79 -66.06
CA TYR A 696 -36.58 22.63 -66.93
C TYR A 696 -37.26 23.01 -68.26
N ASP A 697 -38.38 23.75 -68.20
CA ASP A 697 -39.09 24.25 -69.40
C ASP A 697 -38.16 25.12 -70.29
N ASN A 698 -37.37 26.01 -69.68
CA ASN A 698 -36.38 26.82 -70.39
C ASN A 698 -35.29 25.98 -71.07
N GLU A 699 -34.82 24.90 -70.41
CA GLU A 699 -33.81 23.99 -70.93
C GLU A 699 -34.35 23.10 -72.07
N GLU A 700 -35.61 22.66 -72.02
CA GLU A 700 -36.25 21.98 -73.16
C GLU A 700 -36.46 22.94 -74.34
N HIS A 701 -36.93 24.17 -74.10
CA HIS A 701 -37.07 25.16 -75.17
C HIS A 701 -35.74 25.52 -75.85
N CYS A 702 -34.63 25.53 -75.11
CA CYS A 702 -33.28 25.75 -75.68
C CYS A 702 -32.68 24.50 -76.37
N LYS A 703 -33.26 23.30 -76.20
CA LYS A 703 -32.85 22.06 -76.91
C LYS A 703 -33.62 21.83 -78.22
N VAL A 704 -34.72 22.57 -78.43
CA VAL A 704 -35.63 22.44 -79.59
C VAL A 704 -35.40 23.56 -80.64
N ALA A 705 -34.61 24.58 -80.30
CA ALA A 705 -34.16 25.66 -81.18
C ALA A 705 -32.72 25.45 -81.68
#